data_AF-A0AA35Q5U3-F1
#
_entry.id   AF-A0AA35Q5U3-F1
#
_cell.length_a   1.000
_cell.length_b   1.000
_cell.length_c   1.000
_cell.angle_alpha   90.00
_cell.angle_beta   90.00
_cell.angle_gamma   90.00
#
_symmetry.space_group_name_H-M   'P 1'
#
loop_
_entity.id
_entity.type
_entity.pdbx_description
1 polymer ?
#
loop_
_entity_poly.entity_id
_entity_poly.type
_entity_poly.pdbx_seq_one_letter_code
_entity_poly.pdbx_strand_id
1 'polypeptide(L)'
;MPIIARGELSTVCHSRMMQQDKAISHHDGDCVDDMGESLSSIVALSGKSITDHLLSIQKHQFKEHESTSFVKELVCFSHEPQSSSDLKCKNGNGQAHYGHLSQHIIDGRTQRDYVALSYTWNPSEREGSSSGGYTVEQAEGSDVQHLPSPVRDCALTRAIRYMQRMKVGYLWIDRHSVDQDDEQKKQKGVQAMHLVYSYSNHPVALLARTVYSHTELERLHRLLAGKVVRRVTARIVKQQRISLKLAKGITRVEALETIRLLYEMSRDDWWTRAWTFQENYRAGVRMTLLIPHNTLLEGEKRRFGVFGDLPGELSIKAVTLSDHATRLCQVLKSGAIGTLSQETKTMIKNILKTMGKYTRILDRSQLMTPKIISDISNRGIKDSWDRLAITANCCWFPTRLDTLGLKHEGHSLSLSILALFLLNGGILDNGVRSSPHEALYYTTPQYLKFQSFNRFRSPYQAHPLTFNKNCRFHKVSLVDDGIKTNGHLWKLGRLIDSSILHDIPIGPEAKSFRLNEEQRQNLRQLELSLKQEGMRTLAFSLGCLLELDGSTVQEEDWKLLPFKEQYLLQMALELAYAIKKGGKLRVGALWDSHNPSPSPSEQRALFVWNEDADGLTNSHDKDAIPPAFAFTSIVPVGTEDEEYRKDVNRHVSLEVEMEVLDKLESDACVPRLYIKNWLLGVCFVEEATPRDVIFPWPTELQ
;
A
#
# COMPACT_ATOMS: atom_id res chain seq x y z
N MET A 1 -9.52 -59.92 -49.84
CA MET A 1 -9.05 -59.71 -51.22
C MET A 1 -7.81 -58.82 -51.19
N PRO A 2 -6.91 -58.93 -52.18
CA PRO A 2 -5.45 -58.99 -51.96
C PRO A 2 -4.77 -57.60 -51.94
N ILE A 3 -3.46 -57.39 -51.67
CA ILE A 3 -2.24 -58.14 -52.05
C ILE A 3 -1.14 -58.08 -50.94
N ILE A 4 -0.25 -59.07 -50.91
CA ILE A 4 0.93 -59.24 -50.03
C ILE A 4 2.23 -59.14 -50.85
N ALA A 5 3.37 -58.86 -50.18
CA ALA A 5 4.78 -59.06 -50.63
C ALA A 5 5.33 -58.05 -51.66
N ARG A 6 6.63 -57.73 -51.72
CA ARG A 6 7.89 -58.13 -51.01
C ARG A 6 8.73 -56.86 -50.75
N GLY A 7 9.73 -56.76 -49.86
CA GLY A 7 10.73 -57.73 -49.37
C GLY A 7 12.12 -57.22 -49.78
N GLU A 8 12.85 -56.54 -48.89
CA GLU A 8 13.93 -57.08 -48.03
C GLU A 8 15.28 -57.31 -48.74
N LEU A 9 16.34 -56.68 -48.20
CA LEU A 9 17.73 -57.14 -48.10
C LEU A 9 18.41 -56.22 -47.04
N SER A 10 18.75 -56.64 -45.81
CA SER A 10 19.88 -57.49 -45.39
C SER A 10 21.27 -56.87 -45.71
N THR A 11 22.28 -56.77 -44.81
CA THR A 11 22.47 -57.40 -43.47
C THR A 11 23.56 -56.69 -42.62
N VAL A 12 23.56 -56.91 -41.29
CA VAL A 12 24.74 -57.05 -40.37
C VAL A 12 25.61 -55.78 -40.12
N CYS A 13 26.05 -55.39 -38.89
CA CYS A 13 26.56 -56.21 -37.77
C CYS A 13 26.47 -55.55 -36.35
N HIS A 14 26.14 -56.37 -35.35
CA HIS A 14 26.63 -56.40 -33.95
C HIS A 14 26.82 -55.13 -33.07
N SER A 15 25.98 -55.07 -32.03
CA SER A 15 26.34 -54.96 -30.60
C SER A 15 27.02 -53.70 -30.05
N ARG A 16 26.26 -52.86 -29.33
CA ARG A 16 26.39 -52.74 -27.85
C ARG A 16 25.26 -51.94 -27.19
N MET A 17 25.00 -52.31 -25.92
CA MET A 17 24.31 -51.56 -24.86
C MET A 17 22.82 -51.21 -25.06
N MET A 18 21.97 -51.91 -24.30
CA MET A 18 20.68 -51.37 -23.86
C MET A 18 20.91 -50.12 -23.00
N GLN A 19 20.24 -49.03 -23.35
CA GLN A 19 19.97 -47.93 -22.43
C GLN A 19 18.47 -47.62 -22.47
N GLN A 20 17.93 -47.15 -21.34
CA GLN A 20 16.49 -46.99 -21.14
C GLN A 20 16.01 -45.67 -21.73
N ASP A 21 15.31 -45.71 -22.86
CA ASP A 21 14.49 -44.58 -23.29
C ASP A 21 13.16 -44.58 -22.53
N LYS A 22 13.17 -43.91 -21.37
CA LYS A 22 11.94 -43.36 -20.80
C LYS A 22 11.41 -42.33 -21.78
N ALA A 23 10.23 -42.58 -22.35
CA ALA A 23 9.44 -41.52 -22.98
C ALA A 23 9.09 -40.48 -21.92
N ILE A 24 9.84 -39.39 -21.87
CA ILE A 24 9.50 -38.21 -21.07
C ILE A 24 8.33 -37.54 -21.78
N SER A 25 7.12 -37.74 -21.26
CA SER A 25 6.01 -36.86 -21.55
C SER A 25 6.37 -35.47 -21.02
N HIS A 26 6.59 -34.50 -21.91
CA HIS A 26 6.56 -33.10 -21.54
C HIS A 26 5.17 -32.78 -20.99
N HIS A 27 5.05 -32.73 -19.67
CA HIS A 27 3.99 -31.97 -19.04
C HIS A 27 4.37 -30.50 -19.18
N ASP A 28 3.51 -29.71 -19.83
CA ASP A 28 3.50 -28.27 -19.64
C ASP A 28 3.31 -28.01 -18.15
N GLY A 29 4.37 -27.52 -17.50
CA GLY A 29 4.40 -27.23 -16.08
C GLY A 29 3.64 -25.94 -15.78
N ASP A 30 2.31 -26.04 -15.75
CA ASP A 30 1.43 -24.92 -15.40
C ASP A 30 1.81 -24.42 -13.99
N CYS A 31 2.37 -23.21 -13.92
CA CYS A 31 3.00 -22.69 -12.71
C CYS A 31 1.94 -22.34 -11.65
N VAL A 32 1.78 -23.22 -10.67
CA VAL A 32 0.62 -23.31 -9.75
C VAL A 32 0.43 -22.04 -8.91
N ASP A 33 -0.82 -21.54 -8.82
CA ASP A 33 -1.22 -20.50 -7.84
C ASP A 33 -1.27 -21.10 -6.43
N ASP A 34 -0.12 -21.10 -5.74
CA ASP A 34 0.05 -21.64 -4.39
C ASP A 34 -0.32 -20.64 -3.27
N MET A 35 -0.97 -19.51 -3.58
CA MET A 35 -1.40 -18.50 -2.59
C MET A 35 -2.42 -19.02 -1.56
N GLY A 36 -3.05 -20.16 -1.85
CA GLY A 36 -3.96 -20.88 -0.95
C GLY A 36 -3.26 -21.89 -0.02
N GLU A 37 -2.01 -22.25 -0.30
CA GLU A 37 -1.26 -23.27 0.43
C GLU A 37 -0.61 -22.71 1.69
N SER A 38 -0.36 -23.59 2.67
CA SER A 38 0.42 -23.24 3.86
C SER A 38 1.92 -23.20 3.54
N LEU A 39 2.69 -22.42 4.31
CA LEU A 39 4.15 -22.41 4.20
C LEU A 39 4.75 -23.81 4.36
N SER A 40 4.21 -24.64 5.26
CA SER A 40 4.59 -26.04 5.43
C SER A 40 4.35 -26.91 4.19
N SER A 41 3.26 -26.70 3.46
CA SER A 41 2.96 -27.45 2.23
C SER A 41 3.92 -27.07 1.11
N ILE A 42 4.24 -25.78 0.99
CA ILE A 42 5.22 -25.27 0.00
C ILE A 42 6.61 -25.85 0.27
N VAL A 43 7.07 -25.88 1.53
CA VAL A 43 8.34 -26.51 1.92
C VAL A 43 8.34 -28.01 1.62
N ALA A 44 7.26 -28.73 1.95
CA ALA A 44 7.15 -30.16 1.71
C ALA A 44 7.17 -30.55 0.22
N LEU A 45 6.61 -29.70 -0.66
CA LEU A 45 6.60 -29.92 -2.11
C LEU A 45 7.96 -29.58 -2.77
N SER A 46 8.66 -28.57 -2.26
CA SER A 46 9.89 -28.04 -2.85
C SER A 46 11.17 -28.69 -2.33
N GLY A 47 11.14 -29.24 -1.10
CA GLY A 47 12.28 -29.89 -0.47
C GLY A 47 13.41 -28.95 -0.03
N LYS A 48 13.17 -27.64 0.03
CA LYS A 48 14.13 -26.61 0.50
C LYS A 48 13.49 -25.76 1.61
N SER A 49 14.31 -25.09 2.42
CA SER A 49 13.81 -24.18 3.46
C SER A 49 13.10 -22.97 2.84
N ILE A 50 12.38 -22.19 3.66
CA ILE A 50 11.77 -20.94 3.17
C ILE A 50 12.86 -19.90 2.88
N THR A 51 13.92 -19.84 3.70
CA THR A 51 15.08 -18.96 3.47
C THR A 51 15.77 -19.23 2.13
N ASP A 52 16.00 -20.49 1.75
CA ASP A 52 16.60 -20.87 0.45
C ASP A 52 15.81 -20.29 -0.74
N HIS A 53 14.48 -20.37 -0.68
CA HIS A 53 13.61 -19.78 -1.71
C HIS A 53 13.73 -18.27 -1.73
N LEU A 54 13.63 -17.60 -0.58
CA LEU A 54 13.73 -16.15 -0.48
C LEU A 54 15.06 -15.61 -1.03
N LEU A 55 16.16 -16.32 -0.78
CA LEU A 55 17.51 -16.01 -1.28
C LEU A 55 17.62 -16.22 -2.80
N SER A 56 16.95 -17.22 -3.37
CA SER A 56 16.91 -17.44 -4.82
C SER A 56 16.01 -16.43 -5.53
N ILE A 57 14.82 -16.15 -4.98
CA ILE A 57 13.86 -15.17 -5.50
C ILE A 57 14.48 -13.76 -5.53
N GLN A 58 15.29 -13.39 -4.54
CA GLN A 58 16.01 -12.11 -4.50
C GLN A 58 16.86 -11.84 -5.76
N LYS A 59 17.32 -12.87 -6.47
CA LYS A 59 18.10 -12.74 -7.72
C LYS A 59 17.26 -12.21 -8.89
N HIS A 60 15.94 -12.36 -8.83
CA HIS A 60 14.97 -11.97 -9.85
C HIS A 60 14.45 -10.52 -9.68
N GLN A 61 15.29 -9.62 -9.19
CA GLN A 61 14.89 -8.22 -8.99
C GLN A 61 14.89 -7.44 -10.30
N PHE A 62 13.75 -6.79 -10.57
CA PHE A 62 13.55 -5.92 -11.74
C PHE A 62 13.64 -4.44 -11.31
N LYS A 63 14.43 -3.63 -12.02
CA LYS A 63 14.74 -2.23 -11.65
C LYS A 63 13.68 -1.24 -12.18
N GLU A 64 13.08 -0.48 -11.26
CA GLU A 64 11.92 0.42 -11.48
C GLU A 64 12.04 1.42 -12.67
N HIS A 65 13.26 1.76 -13.12
CA HIS A 65 13.47 2.83 -14.11
C HIS A 65 12.65 2.66 -15.41
N GLU A 66 12.38 1.43 -15.82
CA GLU A 66 11.59 1.14 -17.04
C GLU A 66 10.10 1.48 -16.87
N SER A 67 9.55 1.44 -15.64
CA SER A 67 8.13 1.76 -15.39
C SER A 67 7.81 3.24 -15.54
N THR A 68 8.81 4.13 -15.44
CA THR A 68 8.61 5.58 -15.64
C THR A 68 8.59 5.99 -17.11
N SER A 69 9.19 5.20 -18.00
CA SER A 69 9.15 5.44 -19.44
C SER A 69 7.74 5.21 -20.02
N PHE A 70 7.04 4.16 -19.56
CA PHE A 70 5.68 3.82 -19.98
C PHE A 70 4.67 4.97 -19.81
N VAL A 71 4.83 5.82 -18.79
CA VAL A 71 3.95 6.99 -18.59
C VAL A 71 4.42 8.26 -19.29
N LYS A 72 5.68 8.35 -19.75
CA LYS A 72 6.15 9.44 -20.61
C LYS A 72 5.65 9.29 -22.05
N GLU A 73 5.44 8.05 -22.49
CA GLU A 73 4.95 7.69 -23.83
C GLU A 73 3.58 6.98 -23.70
N LEU A 74 2.67 7.59 -22.93
CA LEU A 74 1.38 6.99 -22.62
C LEU A 74 0.45 7.03 -23.85
N VAL A 75 0.11 5.85 -24.38
CA VAL A 75 -0.84 5.72 -25.50
C VAL A 75 -2.26 6.00 -25.02
N CYS A 76 -2.88 7.03 -25.57
CA CYS A 76 -4.24 7.47 -25.30
C CYS A 76 -5.02 7.68 -26.60
N PHE A 77 -6.35 7.78 -26.51
CA PHE A 77 -7.21 7.90 -27.68
C PHE A 77 -8.13 9.13 -27.59
N SER A 78 -8.31 9.83 -28.71
CA SER A 78 -9.35 10.86 -28.86
C SER A 78 -10.55 10.27 -29.60
N HIS A 79 -11.76 10.61 -29.17
CA HIS A 79 -12.97 10.18 -29.88
C HIS A 79 -13.36 11.18 -30.98
N GLU A 80 -13.32 10.71 -32.23
CA GLU A 80 -13.83 11.42 -33.38
C GLU A 80 -15.25 10.91 -33.73
N PRO A 81 -16.29 11.77 -33.65
CA PRO A 81 -17.64 11.38 -34.02
C PRO A 81 -17.72 11.16 -35.53
N GLN A 82 -18.53 10.18 -35.94
CA GLN A 82 -18.76 9.87 -37.37
C GLN A 82 -19.17 11.13 -38.17
N SER A 83 -18.53 11.36 -39.31
CA SER A 83 -18.91 12.45 -40.21
C SER A 83 -20.23 12.14 -40.91
N SER A 84 -21.01 13.18 -41.21
CA SER A 84 -22.25 13.05 -41.97
C SER A 84 -22.03 12.61 -43.43
N SER A 85 -20.78 12.63 -43.93
CA SER A 85 -20.38 12.00 -45.20
C SER A 85 -20.49 10.47 -45.19
N ASP A 86 -20.27 9.86 -44.03
CA ASP A 86 -19.94 8.42 -43.95
C ASP A 86 -21.19 7.54 -43.79
N LEU A 87 -22.36 8.18 -43.69
CA LEU A 87 -23.69 7.54 -43.65
C LEU A 87 -23.98 6.63 -44.86
N LYS A 88 -23.20 6.71 -45.94
CA LYS A 88 -23.30 5.82 -47.11
C LYS A 88 -22.51 4.51 -46.95
N CYS A 89 -21.55 4.45 -46.04
CA CYS A 89 -20.76 3.26 -45.76
C CYS A 89 -21.40 2.46 -44.62
N LYS A 90 -22.44 1.68 -44.95
CA LYS A 90 -22.73 0.49 -44.16
C LYS A 90 -21.52 -0.44 -44.29
N ASN A 91 -20.81 -0.70 -43.19
CA ASN A 91 -19.85 -1.81 -43.14
C ASN A 91 -20.59 -3.08 -43.62
N GLY A 92 -19.96 -3.87 -44.48
CA GLY A 92 -20.63 -4.93 -45.28
C GLY A 92 -21.40 -6.00 -44.49
N ASN A 93 -21.22 -6.04 -43.17
CA ASN A 93 -21.85 -6.98 -42.23
C ASN A 93 -23.01 -6.38 -41.41
N GLY A 94 -23.40 -5.12 -41.64
CA GLY A 94 -24.59 -4.51 -41.01
C GLY A 94 -24.48 -4.14 -39.52
N GLN A 95 -23.27 -4.08 -38.97
CA GLN A 95 -23.04 -3.60 -37.60
C GLN A 95 -23.25 -2.07 -37.48
N ALA A 96 -23.67 -1.63 -36.29
CA ALA A 96 -23.81 -0.21 -35.98
C ALA A 96 -22.42 0.43 -35.85
N HIS A 97 -22.25 1.63 -36.41
CA HIS A 97 -21.00 2.39 -36.36
C HIS A 97 -21.21 3.64 -35.50
N TYR A 98 -20.39 3.83 -34.46
CA TYR A 98 -20.57 4.87 -33.45
C TYR A 98 -19.52 5.99 -33.50
N GLY A 99 -18.34 5.72 -34.08
CA GLY A 99 -17.24 6.67 -34.19
C GLY A 99 -15.87 5.98 -34.21
N HIS A 100 -14.81 6.79 -34.35
CA HIS A 100 -13.43 6.34 -34.42
C HIS A 100 -12.65 6.80 -33.18
N LEU A 101 -11.67 6.01 -32.77
CA LEU A 101 -10.73 6.34 -31.69
C LEU A 101 -9.32 6.51 -32.28
N SER A 102 -8.91 7.77 -32.45
CA SER A 102 -7.61 8.16 -33.03
C SER A 102 -6.52 8.11 -31.95
N GLN A 103 -5.32 7.64 -32.29
CA GLN A 103 -4.25 7.34 -31.34
C GLN A 103 -3.34 8.56 -31.10
N HIS A 104 -3.00 8.80 -29.83
CA HIS A 104 -2.09 9.86 -29.38
C HIS A 104 -1.08 9.31 -28.37
N ILE A 105 0.13 9.85 -28.39
CA ILE A 105 1.14 9.60 -27.35
C ILE A 105 1.25 10.88 -26.50
N ILE A 106 1.06 10.74 -25.18
CA ILE A 106 1.15 11.86 -24.23
C ILE A 106 2.11 11.53 -23.08
N ASP A 107 2.77 12.54 -22.52
CA ASP A 107 3.42 12.39 -21.21
C ASP A 107 2.37 12.52 -20.11
N GLY A 108 1.94 11.38 -19.57
CA GLY A 108 0.95 11.28 -18.51
C GLY A 108 1.37 11.90 -17.17
N ARG A 109 2.65 12.27 -16.98
CA ARG A 109 3.11 13.01 -15.79
C ARG A 109 2.72 14.49 -15.87
N THR A 110 2.81 15.08 -17.06
CA THR A 110 2.55 16.50 -17.33
C THR A 110 1.14 16.73 -17.89
N GLN A 111 0.69 15.92 -18.85
CA GLN A 111 -0.67 15.88 -19.34
C GLN A 111 -1.52 14.96 -18.47
N ARG A 112 -2.20 15.53 -17.46
CA ARG A 112 -3.02 14.79 -16.48
C ARG A 112 -4.50 14.74 -16.84
N ASP A 113 -4.95 15.49 -17.85
CA ASP A 113 -6.36 15.57 -18.27
C ASP A 113 -6.70 14.50 -19.32
N TYR A 114 -6.64 13.25 -18.87
CA TYR A 114 -7.13 12.07 -19.60
C TYR A 114 -7.99 11.19 -18.69
N VAL A 115 -8.98 10.51 -19.28
CA VAL A 115 -9.79 9.51 -18.58
C VAL A 115 -8.98 8.21 -18.45
N ALA A 116 -8.63 7.80 -17.24
CA ALA A 116 -8.12 6.44 -16.99
C ALA A 116 -9.32 5.51 -16.74
N LEU A 117 -9.71 4.74 -17.76
CA LEU A 117 -10.90 3.90 -17.69
C LEU A 117 -10.63 2.61 -16.91
N SER A 118 -11.54 2.26 -16.01
CA SER A 118 -11.51 1.07 -15.16
C SER A 118 -12.80 0.29 -15.36
N TYR A 119 -12.73 -0.92 -15.93
CA TYR A 119 -13.90 -1.71 -16.31
C TYR A 119 -13.55 -3.21 -16.36
N THR A 120 -14.57 -4.06 -16.41
CA THR A 120 -14.36 -5.50 -16.63
C THR A 120 -14.31 -5.81 -18.12
N TRP A 121 -13.25 -6.49 -18.58
CA TRP A 121 -13.15 -6.92 -19.98
C TRP A 121 -14.32 -7.83 -20.38
N ASN A 122 -14.56 -8.88 -19.57
CA ASN A 122 -15.70 -9.76 -19.75
C ASN A 122 -17.00 -9.02 -19.39
N PRO A 123 -18.08 -9.21 -20.15
CA PRO A 123 -19.40 -8.70 -19.78
C PRO A 123 -19.90 -9.41 -18.51
N SER A 124 -20.56 -8.64 -17.64
CA SER A 124 -21.41 -9.21 -16.60
C SER A 124 -22.75 -9.63 -17.19
N GLU A 125 -23.54 -10.42 -16.46
CA GLU A 125 -24.93 -10.78 -16.82
C GLU A 125 -25.86 -9.57 -17.03
N ARG A 126 -25.45 -8.36 -16.62
CA ARG A 126 -26.26 -7.14 -16.61
C ARG A 126 -25.88 -6.16 -17.73
N GLU A 127 -24.90 -6.49 -18.56
CA GLU A 127 -24.39 -5.61 -19.62
C GLU A 127 -24.40 -6.29 -20.98
N GLY A 128 -24.58 -5.50 -22.04
CA GLY A 128 -24.42 -5.99 -23.41
C GLY A 128 -22.99 -6.46 -23.69
N SER A 129 -22.88 -7.55 -24.46
CA SER A 129 -21.63 -8.15 -24.91
C SER A 129 -21.18 -7.70 -26.31
N SER A 130 -21.93 -6.80 -26.97
CA SER A 130 -21.58 -6.31 -28.30
C SER A 130 -20.29 -5.50 -28.29
N SER A 131 -19.52 -5.64 -29.37
CA SER A 131 -18.26 -4.94 -29.63
C SER A 131 -18.11 -4.73 -31.15
N GLY A 132 -17.08 -3.97 -31.56
CA GLY A 132 -16.83 -3.63 -32.95
C GLY A 132 -17.63 -2.44 -33.48
N GLY A 133 -18.50 -1.81 -32.68
CA GLY A 133 -19.23 -0.61 -33.08
C GLY A 133 -18.40 0.68 -33.06
N TYR A 134 -17.22 0.63 -32.45
CA TYR A 134 -16.18 1.66 -32.56
C TYR A 134 -14.96 1.04 -33.22
N THR A 135 -14.24 1.79 -34.06
CA THR A 135 -12.92 1.38 -34.56
C THR A 135 -11.81 2.12 -33.84
N VAL A 136 -10.63 1.51 -33.75
CA VAL A 136 -9.42 2.10 -33.14
C VAL A 136 -8.35 2.22 -34.20
N GLU A 137 -7.68 3.36 -34.22
CA GLU A 137 -6.47 3.59 -35.01
C GLU A 137 -5.31 2.70 -34.51
N GLN A 138 -4.69 1.97 -35.43
CA GLN A 138 -3.46 1.23 -35.20
C GLN A 138 -2.46 1.55 -36.32
N ALA A 139 -1.21 1.77 -35.94
CA ALA A 139 -0.11 2.05 -36.87
C ALA A 139 0.62 0.75 -37.23
N GLU A 140 0.43 0.26 -38.45
CA GLU A 140 1.19 -0.86 -39.01
C GLU A 140 2.22 -0.32 -40.03
N GLY A 141 3.43 -0.01 -39.54
CA GLY A 141 4.49 0.54 -40.37
C GLY A 141 4.20 1.98 -40.79
N SER A 142 3.93 2.20 -42.08
CA SER A 142 3.64 3.52 -42.66
C SER A 142 2.16 3.76 -42.96
N ASP A 143 1.31 2.73 -42.86
CA ASP A 143 -0.13 2.85 -43.08
C ASP A 143 -0.89 2.87 -41.75
N VAL A 144 -1.92 3.71 -41.70
CA VAL A 144 -2.83 3.84 -40.57
C VAL A 144 -4.09 3.03 -40.85
N GLN A 145 -4.38 2.03 -40.01
CA GLN A 145 -5.56 1.19 -40.13
C GLN A 145 -6.55 1.47 -39.00
N HIS A 146 -7.85 1.43 -39.30
CA HIS A 146 -8.92 1.52 -38.31
C HIS A 146 -9.58 0.15 -38.12
N LEU A 147 -9.20 -0.56 -37.05
CA LEU A 147 -9.71 -1.91 -36.77
C LEU A 147 -10.88 -1.88 -35.78
N PRO A 148 -11.89 -2.78 -35.91
CA PRO A 148 -12.98 -2.87 -34.95
C PRO A 148 -12.49 -3.15 -33.52
N SER A 149 -12.94 -2.35 -32.57
CA SER A 149 -12.56 -2.48 -31.16
C SER A 149 -13.16 -3.76 -30.54
N PRO A 150 -12.36 -4.62 -29.88
CA PRO A 150 -12.86 -5.75 -29.10
C PRO A 150 -13.46 -5.30 -27.74
N VAL A 151 -13.36 -4.01 -27.40
CA VAL A 151 -13.95 -3.45 -26.19
C VAL A 151 -15.46 -3.31 -26.40
N ARG A 152 -16.21 -3.64 -25.35
CA ARG A 152 -17.68 -3.62 -25.36
C ARG A 152 -18.23 -2.23 -25.69
N ASP A 153 -19.16 -2.14 -26.64
CA ASP A 153 -19.70 -0.85 -27.12
C ASP A 153 -20.33 -0.03 -25.99
N CYS A 154 -20.96 -0.73 -25.04
CA CYS A 154 -21.56 -0.13 -23.85
C CYS A 154 -20.51 0.55 -22.94
N ALA A 155 -19.31 -0.03 -22.80
CA ALA A 155 -18.23 0.54 -22.00
C ALA A 155 -17.65 1.80 -22.66
N LEU A 156 -17.33 1.72 -23.96
CA LEU A 156 -16.84 2.87 -24.73
C LEU A 156 -17.87 4.02 -24.76
N THR A 157 -19.14 3.72 -25.04
CA THR A 157 -20.21 4.73 -25.07
C THR A 157 -20.35 5.46 -23.74
N ARG A 158 -20.22 4.75 -22.61
CA ARG A 158 -20.29 5.36 -21.26
C ARG A 158 -19.07 6.24 -20.99
N ALA A 159 -17.86 5.77 -21.34
CA ALA A 159 -16.62 6.54 -21.23
C ALA A 159 -16.63 7.82 -22.07
N ILE A 160 -17.04 7.72 -23.35
CA ILE A 160 -17.10 8.84 -24.29
C ILE A 160 -18.13 9.89 -23.84
N ARG A 161 -19.31 9.48 -23.36
CA ARG A 161 -20.30 10.41 -22.77
C ARG A 161 -19.74 11.15 -21.55
N TYR A 162 -18.97 10.48 -20.70
CA TYR A 162 -18.27 11.12 -19.59
C TYR A 162 -17.22 12.13 -20.08
N MET A 163 -16.38 11.74 -21.05
CA MET A 163 -15.38 12.62 -21.68
C MET A 163 -16.03 13.89 -22.24
N GLN A 164 -17.11 13.76 -23.02
CA GLN A 164 -17.87 14.86 -23.58
C GLN A 164 -18.46 15.78 -22.50
N ARG A 165 -19.04 15.21 -21.43
CA ARG A 165 -19.61 15.99 -20.31
C ARG A 165 -18.54 16.74 -19.53
N MET A 166 -17.37 16.13 -19.33
CA MET A 166 -16.26 16.69 -18.55
C MET A 166 -15.26 17.50 -19.40
N LYS A 167 -15.42 17.51 -20.73
CA LYS A 167 -14.53 18.15 -21.72
C LYS A 167 -13.09 17.61 -21.68
N VAL A 168 -12.96 16.29 -21.52
CA VAL A 168 -11.66 15.59 -21.49
C VAL A 168 -11.39 15.00 -22.88
N GLY A 169 -10.25 15.37 -23.49
CA GLY A 169 -9.94 14.98 -24.87
C GLY A 169 -9.41 13.55 -25.04
N TYR A 170 -8.75 13.01 -24.01
CA TYR A 170 -7.99 11.76 -24.08
C TYR A 170 -8.58 10.64 -23.22
N LEU A 171 -8.56 9.42 -23.74
CA LEU A 171 -8.96 8.17 -23.09
C LEU A 171 -7.77 7.21 -23.01
N TRP A 172 -7.40 6.80 -21.81
CA TRP A 172 -6.55 5.63 -21.61
C TRP A 172 -7.43 4.41 -21.31
N ILE A 173 -7.16 3.31 -22.02
CA ILE A 173 -7.89 2.05 -21.85
C ILE A 173 -6.93 0.87 -22.01
N ASP A 174 -6.72 0.14 -20.92
CA ASP A 174 -5.76 -0.98 -20.79
C ASP A 174 -5.70 -1.94 -21.99
N ARG A 175 -6.85 -2.28 -22.58
CA ARG A 175 -7.01 -3.22 -23.69
C ARG A 175 -6.39 -2.76 -25.01
N HIS A 176 -6.15 -1.45 -25.18
CA HIS A 176 -5.53 -0.84 -26.37
C HIS A 176 -4.27 -0.03 -26.04
N SER A 177 -4.25 0.63 -24.88
CA SER A 177 -3.13 1.47 -24.41
C SER A 177 -1.95 0.66 -23.85
N VAL A 178 -2.08 -0.66 -23.75
CA VAL A 178 -0.98 -1.59 -23.41
C VAL A 178 -0.90 -2.60 -24.54
N ASP A 179 0.30 -2.77 -25.10
CA ASP A 179 0.60 -3.84 -26.06
C ASP A 179 0.26 -5.21 -25.44
N GLN A 180 -0.64 -5.96 -26.08
CA GLN A 180 -1.16 -7.23 -25.55
C GLN A 180 -0.39 -8.45 -26.05
N ASP A 181 0.36 -8.28 -27.14
CA ASP A 181 0.97 -9.35 -27.92
C ASP A 181 2.49 -9.44 -27.67
N ASP A 182 3.13 -8.31 -27.34
CA ASP A 182 4.51 -8.27 -26.82
C ASP A 182 4.51 -8.46 -25.28
N GLU A 183 4.94 -9.64 -24.82
CA GLU A 183 4.98 -9.97 -23.39
C GLU A 183 5.88 -9.01 -22.56
N GLN A 184 6.97 -8.50 -23.12
CA GLN A 184 7.88 -7.61 -22.41
C GLN A 184 7.28 -6.22 -22.25
N LYS A 185 6.70 -5.64 -23.32
CA LYS A 185 5.98 -4.36 -23.22
C LYS A 185 4.75 -4.47 -22.31
N LYS A 186 4.03 -5.59 -22.39
CA LYS A 186 2.91 -5.91 -21.50
C LYS A 186 3.35 -5.95 -20.04
N GLN A 187 4.45 -6.63 -19.72
CA GLN A 187 5.03 -6.65 -18.37
C GLN A 187 5.38 -5.23 -17.88
N LYS A 188 5.97 -4.38 -18.74
CA LYS A 188 6.24 -2.97 -18.41
C LYS A 188 4.97 -2.18 -18.10
N GLY A 189 3.93 -2.30 -18.93
CA GLY A 189 2.62 -1.67 -18.70
C GLY A 189 1.96 -2.12 -17.40
N VAL A 190 1.94 -3.43 -17.15
CA VAL A 190 1.45 -4.09 -15.92
C VAL A 190 2.16 -3.57 -14.66
N GLN A 191 3.49 -3.41 -14.70
CA GLN A 191 4.30 -2.85 -13.60
C GLN A 191 4.16 -1.32 -13.45
N ALA A 192 3.76 -0.60 -14.50
CA ALA A 192 3.59 0.85 -14.50
C ALA A 192 2.14 1.32 -14.26
N MET A 193 1.14 0.43 -14.36
CA MET A 193 -0.28 0.79 -14.39
C MET A 193 -0.77 1.60 -13.16
N HIS A 194 -0.10 1.48 -12.01
CA HIS A 194 -0.37 2.32 -10.84
C HIS A 194 -0.16 3.81 -11.08
N LEU A 195 0.80 4.18 -11.93
CA LEU A 195 1.13 5.57 -12.25
C LEU A 195 0.02 6.21 -13.07
N VAL A 196 -0.55 5.49 -14.05
CA VAL A 196 -1.67 5.96 -14.90
C VAL A 196 -2.84 6.47 -14.05
N TYR A 197 -3.35 5.63 -13.13
CA TYR A 197 -4.45 6.03 -12.25
C TYR A 197 -4.03 7.05 -11.17
N SER A 198 -2.75 7.08 -10.79
CA SER A 198 -2.23 8.07 -9.84
C SER A 198 -1.89 9.44 -10.47
N TYR A 199 -1.72 9.56 -11.79
CA TYR A 199 -1.55 10.86 -12.46
C TYR A 199 -2.84 11.40 -13.09
N SER A 200 -3.72 10.54 -13.62
CA SER A 200 -5.00 10.95 -14.19
C SER A 200 -5.83 11.81 -13.22
N ASN A 201 -6.33 12.93 -13.73
CA ASN A 201 -7.35 13.75 -13.06
C ASN A 201 -8.75 13.12 -13.15
N HIS A 202 -8.98 12.23 -14.13
CA HIS A 202 -10.26 11.59 -14.42
C HIS A 202 -10.22 10.05 -14.40
N PRO A 203 -9.82 9.39 -13.30
CA PRO A 203 -9.99 7.96 -13.15
C PRO A 203 -11.47 7.62 -12.99
N VAL A 204 -11.99 6.78 -13.89
CA VAL A 204 -13.42 6.47 -14.04
C VAL A 204 -13.64 4.97 -14.02
N ALA A 205 -14.49 4.50 -13.11
CA ALA A 205 -14.89 3.11 -12.98
C ALA A 205 -16.30 2.88 -13.51
N LEU A 206 -16.49 1.86 -14.35
CA LEU A 206 -17.79 1.45 -14.84
C LEU A 206 -18.31 0.28 -14.00
N LEU A 207 -19.41 0.50 -13.27
CA LEU A 207 -20.18 -0.57 -12.63
C LEU A 207 -21.28 -1.06 -13.58
N ALA A 208 -21.62 -2.33 -13.49
CA ALA A 208 -22.67 -2.99 -14.26
C ALA A 208 -24.05 -2.94 -13.57
N ARG A 209 -24.05 -2.94 -12.22
CA ARG A 209 -25.29 -2.98 -11.43
C ARG A 209 -26.11 -1.69 -11.60
N THR A 210 -27.16 -1.79 -12.41
CA THR A 210 -28.15 -0.71 -12.58
C THR A 210 -28.94 -0.45 -11.30
N VAL A 211 -29.25 0.83 -11.03
CA VAL A 211 -30.22 1.28 -10.01
C VAL A 211 -31.61 1.37 -10.64
N TYR A 212 -32.54 0.52 -10.19
CA TYR A 212 -33.83 0.33 -10.87
C TYR A 212 -35.00 1.10 -10.27
N SER A 213 -34.94 1.48 -8.98
CA SER A 213 -36.08 2.04 -8.24
C SER A 213 -35.76 3.34 -7.49
N HIS A 214 -36.80 4.14 -7.27
CA HIS A 214 -36.78 5.33 -6.41
C HIS A 214 -36.17 5.02 -5.04
N THR A 215 -36.60 3.92 -4.42
CA THR A 215 -36.20 3.52 -3.07
C THR A 215 -34.71 3.18 -2.98
N GLU A 216 -34.10 2.58 -4.00
CA GLU A 216 -32.64 2.40 -4.04
C GLU A 216 -31.92 3.74 -4.16
N LEU A 217 -32.38 4.61 -5.05
CA LEU A 217 -31.80 5.93 -5.29
C LEU A 217 -31.86 6.83 -4.04
N GLU A 218 -33.00 6.86 -3.34
CA GLU A 218 -33.18 7.63 -2.11
C GLU A 218 -32.28 7.12 -0.98
N ARG A 219 -32.20 5.79 -0.78
CA ARG A 219 -31.31 5.17 0.23
C ARG A 219 -29.85 5.50 -0.06
N LEU A 220 -29.43 5.41 -1.32
CA LEU A 220 -28.06 5.75 -1.72
C LEU A 220 -27.76 7.25 -1.52
N HIS A 221 -28.68 8.15 -1.85
CA HIS A 221 -28.54 9.58 -1.57
C HIS A 221 -28.44 9.84 -0.06
N ARG A 222 -29.31 9.26 0.76
CA ARG A 222 -29.27 9.43 2.23
C ARG A 222 -27.96 8.92 2.82
N LEU A 223 -27.43 7.81 2.31
CA LEU A 223 -26.12 7.29 2.70
C LEU A 223 -24.99 8.26 2.33
N LEU A 224 -24.90 8.68 1.07
CA LEU A 224 -23.82 9.53 0.54
C LEU A 224 -23.86 10.95 1.11
N ALA A 225 -25.04 11.49 1.39
CA ALA A 225 -25.24 12.78 2.06
C ALA A 225 -24.97 12.72 3.58
N GLY A 226 -24.46 11.60 4.12
CA GLY A 226 -24.15 11.45 5.54
C GLY A 226 -25.36 11.38 6.47
N LYS A 227 -26.58 11.26 5.93
CA LYS A 227 -27.85 11.32 6.68
C LYS A 227 -28.17 10.02 7.43
N VAL A 228 -27.45 8.92 7.18
CA VAL A 228 -27.67 7.62 7.84
C VAL A 228 -26.91 7.47 9.18
N VAL A 229 -25.69 8.01 9.29
CA VAL A 229 -24.81 7.81 10.45
C VAL A 229 -24.29 9.14 10.99
N ARG A 230 -24.53 9.41 12.28
CA ARG A 230 -24.01 10.59 12.99
C ARG A 230 -22.82 10.24 13.87
N ARG A 231 -21.93 11.22 14.05
CA ARG A 231 -20.89 11.20 15.08
C ARG A 231 -21.47 11.67 16.41
N VAL A 232 -21.03 11.06 17.51
CA VAL A 232 -21.41 11.43 18.88
C VAL A 232 -20.16 11.46 19.74
N THR A 233 -19.73 12.67 20.10
CA THR A 233 -18.60 12.89 20.99
C THR A 233 -19.05 12.67 22.43
N ALA A 234 -18.53 11.63 23.09
CA ALA A 234 -18.71 11.46 24.53
C ALA A 234 -17.54 12.14 25.26
N ARG A 235 -17.85 13.07 26.17
CA ARG A 235 -16.89 13.53 27.18
C ARG A 235 -16.79 12.46 28.27
N ILE A 236 -15.89 11.51 28.09
CA ILE A 236 -15.44 10.64 29.17
C ILE A 236 -14.14 11.23 29.72
N VAL A 237 -14.03 11.28 31.04
CA VAL A 237 -12.89 11.86 31.75
C VAL A 237 -11.59 11.23 31.23
N LYS A 238 -10.63 12.08 30.85
CA LYS A 238 -9.31 11.79 30.22
C LYS A 238 -9.24 11.43 28.72
N GLN A 239 -10.32 11.07 27.99
CA GLN A 239 -10.23 10.82 26.52
C GLN A 239 -11.52 11.18 25.72
N GLN A 240 -11.38 11.98 24.66
CA GLN A 240 -12.46 12.19 23.68
C GLN A 240 -12.62 10.97 22.76
N ARG A 241 -13.55 10.07 23.05
CA ARG A 241 -13.92 8.98 22.14
C ARG A 241 -15.09 9.41 21.25
N ILE A 242 -14.84 9.51 19.94
CA ILE A 242 -15.88 9.71 18.93
C ILE A 242 -16.59 8.38 18.71
N SER A 243 -17.83 8.26 19.20
CA SER A 243 -18.69 7.12 18.90
C SER A 243 -19.53 7.39 17.64
N LEU A 244 -19.93 6.33 16.92
CA LEU A 244 -20.88 6.41 15.82
C LEU A 244 -22.24 5.88 16.28
N LYS A 245 -23.33 6.52 15.84
CA LYS A 245 -24.70 6.03 16.04
C LYS A 245 -25.52 6.27 14.76
N LEU A 246 -26.64 5.56 14.60
CA LEU A 246 -27.62 5.93 13.58
C LEU A 246 -28.08 7.38 13.79
N ALA A 247 -28.36 8.08 12.69
CA ALA A 247 -28.93 9.42 12.74
C ALA A 247 -30.37 9.40 13.28
N LYS A 248 -30.85 10.55 13.77
CA LYS A 248 -32.25 10.67 14.23
C LYS A 248 -33.18 10.41 13.04
N GLY A 249 -34.22 9.60 13.24
CA GLY A 249 -35.19 9.24 12.19
C GLY A 249 -34.81 8.03 11.33
N ILE A 250 -33.58 7.51 11.42
CA ILE A 250 -33.19 6.27 10.72
C ILE A 250 -33.68 5.07 11.52
N THR A 251 -34.55 4.26 10.92
CA THR A 251 -35.04 3.03 11.55
C THR A 251 -34.03 1.88 11.41
N ARG A 252 -34.15 0.86 12.28
CA ARG A 252 -33.37 -0.39 12.15
C ARG A 252 -33.62 -1.06 10.79
N VAL A 253 -34.86 -1.06 10.30
CA VAL A 253 -35.23 -1.65 9.01
C VAL A 253 -34.53 -0.90 7.87
N GLU A 254 -34.59 0.43 7.84
CA GLU A 254 -33.92 1.26 6.82
C GLU A 254 -32.39 1.02 6.80
N ALA A 255 -31.76 0.89 7.97
CA ALA A 255 -30.33 0.61 8.07
C ALA A 255 -29.95 -0.77 7.53
N LEU A 256 -30.77 -1.81 7.78
CA LEU A 256 -30.56 -3.17 7.27
C LEU A 256 -30.81 -3.25 5.76
N GLU A 257 -31.84 -2.56 5.27
CA GLU A 257 -32.14 -2.43 3.85
C GLU A 257 -31.03 -1.67 3.09
N THR A 258 -30.41 -0.67 3.72
CA THR A 258 -29.23 0.01 3.17
C THR A 258 -28.00 -0.92 3.12
N ILE A 259 -27.84 -1.84 4.09
CA ILE A 259 -26.82 -2.90 4.02
C ILE A 259 -27.09 -3.88 2.88
N ARG A 260 -28.34 -4.28 2.64
CA ARG A 260 -28.70 -5.14 1.50
C ARG A 260 -28.35 -4.49 0.16
N LEU A 261 -28.70 -3.21 -0.02
CA LEU A 261 -28.30 -2.44 -1.20
C LEU A 261 -26.78 -2.40 -1.37
N LEU A 262 -26.04 -2.06 -0.31
CA LEU A 262 -24.58 -2.04 -0.33
C LEU A 262 -23.96 -3.40 -0.62
N TYR A 263 -24.52 -4.48 -0.08
CA TYR A 263 -24.07 -5.85 -0.32
C TYR A 263 -24.19 -6.20 -1.81
N GLU A 264 -25.35 -5.93 -2.42
CA GLU A 264 -25.57 -6.16 -3.85
C GLU A 264 -24.70 -5.27 -4.74
N MET A 265 -24.47 -4.00 -4.36
CA MET A 265 -23.47 -3.15 -5.04
C MET A 265 -22.05 -3.72 -4.92
N SER A 266 -21.70 -4.28 -3.77
CA SER A 266 -20.36 -4.81 -3.47
C SER A 266 -20.05 -6.17 -4.14
N ARG A 267 -21.05 -6.75 -4.83
CA ARG A 267 -20.95 -7.99 -5.61
C ARG A 267 -20.80 -7.76 -7.12
N ASP A 268 -20.86 -6.51 -7.57
CA ASP A 268 -20.52 -6.16 -8.95
C ASP A 268 -19.09 -6.63 -9.29
N ASP A 269 -18.88 -7.19 -10.48
CA ASP A 269 -17.60 -7.81 -10.88
C ASP A 269 -16.42 -6.83 -10.79
N TRP A 270 -16.69 -5.53 -10.91
CA TRP A 270 -15.70 -4.49 -10.70
C TRP A 270 -15.15 -4.49 -9.27
N TRP A 271 -15.97 -4.78 -8.25
CA TRP A 271 -15.54 -4.86 -6.84
C TRP A 271 -14.88 -6.19 -6.46
N THR A 272 -14.92 -7.22 -7.31
CA THR A 272 -14.41 -8.57 -6.98
C THR A 272 -13.03 -8.87 -7.58
N ARG A 273 -12.62 -8.14 -8.62
CA ARG A 273 -11.32 -8.31 -9.29
C ARG A 273 -10.15 -7.65 -8.56
N ALA A 274 -8.94 -8.15 -8.82
CA ALA A 274 -7.69 -7.67 -8.23
C ALA A 274 -7.14 -6.41 -8.93
N TRP A 275 -7.23 -6.36 -10.26
CA TRP A 275 -6.80 -5.21 -11.07
C TRP A 275 -7.61 -3.95 -10.73
N THR A 276 -8.94 -4.02 -10.81
CA THR A 276 -9.86 -2.93 -10.45
C THR A 276 -9.70 -2.42 -9.01
N PHE A 277 -9.28 -3.30 -8.08
CA PHE A 277 -8.91 -2.90 -6.73
C PHE A 277 -7.67 -1.99 -6.69
N GLN A 278 -6.61 -2.33 -7.43
CA GLN A 278 -5.45 -1.45 -7.57
C GLN A 278 -5.86 -0.12 -8.21
N GLU A 279 -6.60 -0.15 -9.31
CA GLU A 279 -7.02 1.04 -10.07
C GLU A 279 -7.76 2.02 -9.16
N ASN A 280 -8.73 1.54 -8.37
CA ASN A 280 -9.44 2.29 -7.35
C ASN A 280 -8.51 2.79 -6.23
N TYR A 281 -7.66 1.91 -5.67
CA TYR A 281 -6.74 2.25 -4.59
C TYR A 281 -5.72 3.33 -4.99
N ARG A 282 -5.25 3.30 -6.25
CA ARG A 282 -4.25 4.23 -6.81
C ARG A 282 -4.83 5.53 -7.35
N ALA A 283 -6.09 5.52 -7.78
CA ALA A 283 -6.86 6.74 -8.06
C ALA A 283 -7.33 7.47 -6.78
N GLY A 284 -7.43 6.75 -5.66
CA GLY A 284 -7.67 7.31 -4.33
C GLY A 284 -8.95 8.16 -4.26
N VAL A 285 -8.80 9.44 -3.93
CA VAL A 285 -9.95 10.36 -3.80
C VAL A 285 -10.56 10.79 -5.14
N ARG A 286 -9.85 10.60 -6.26
CA ARG A 286 -10.33 11.02 -7.58
C ARG A 286 -11.24 10.01 -8.25
N MET A 287 -11.15 8.71 -7.89
CA MET A 287 -11.93 7.63 -8.54
C MET A 287 -13.43 7.92 -8.56
N THR A 288 -13.99 7.97 -9.77
CA THR A 288 -15.40 8.26 -10.02
C THR A 288 -16.09 7.00 -10.52
N LEU A 289 -17.05 6.48 -9.75
CA LEU A 289 -17.91 5.37 -10.17
C LEU A 289 -19.03 5.93 -11.05
N LEU A 290 -19.23 5.34 -12.23
CA LEU A 290 -20.42 5.50 -13.05
C LEU A 290 -21.31 4.28 -12.86
N ILE A 291 -22.51 4.52 -12.34
CA ILE A 291 -23.49 3.49 -12.01
C ILE A 291 -24.74 3.75 -12.85
N PRO A 292 -25.15 2.83 -13.73
CA PRO A 292 -26.29 3.07 -14.59
C PRO A 292 -27.57 3.14 -13.76
N HIS A 293 -28.57 3.88 -14.21
CA HIS A 293 -29.89 3.91 -13.57
C HIS A 293 -31.01 3.89 -14.61
N ASN A 294 -32.20 3.45 -14.21
CA ASN A 294 -33.40 3.53 -15.02
C ASN A 294 -33.66 5.00 -15.43
N THR A 295 -33.94 5.26 -16.71
CA THR A 295 -34.14 6.61 -17.26
C THR A 295 -35.30 7.36 -16.58
N LEU A 296 -36.31 6.65 -16.08
CA LEU A 296 -37.42 7.22 -15.30
C LEU A 296 -36.95 7.93 -14.01
N LEU A 297 -35.78 7.58 -13.48
CA LEU A 297 -35.21 8.16 -12.26
C LEU A 297 -34.38 9.44 -12.52
N GLU A 298 -34.15 9.82 -13.78
CA GLU A 298 -33.29 10.95 -14.15
C GLU A 298 -33.79 12.29 -13.55
N GLY A 299 -35.11 12.51 -13.50
CA GLY A 299 -35.70 13.69 -12.87
C GLY A 299 -35.47 13.76 -11.35
N GLU A 300 -35.39 12.60 -10.69
CA GLU A 300 -35.21 12.52 -9.23
C GLU A 300 -33.75 12.65 -8.83
N LYS A 301 -32.87 11.96 -9.58
CA LYS A 301 -31.41 12.11 -9.49
C LYS A 301 -30.98 13.58 -9.54
N ARG A 302 -31.51 14.36 -10.49
CA ARG A 302 -31.23 15.81 -10.62
C ARG A 302 -31.62 16.61 -9.38
N ARG A 303 -32.61 16.17 -8.59
CA ARG A 303 -33.00 16.82 -7.32
C ARG A 303 -32.05 16.52 -6.17
N PHE A 304 -31.23 15.46 -6.25
CA PHE A 304 -30.36 15.04 -5.16
C PHE A 304 -28.94 15.64 -5.22
N GLY A 305 -28.46 16.06 -6.38
CA GLY A 305 -27.17 16.75 -6.59
C GLY A 305 -25.91 15.89 -6.39
N VAL A 306 -25.91 14.99 -5.40
CA VAL A 306 -24.77 14.11 -5.04
C VAL A 306 -24.39 13.08 -6.11
N PHE A 307 -25.21 12.94 -7.17
CA PHE A 307 -25.05 11.98 -8.25
C PHE A 307 -24.49 12.58 -9.55
N GLY A 308 -24.25 13.88 -9.59
CA GLY A 308 -23.84 14.57 -10.82
C GLY A 308 -24.88 14.54 -11.95
N ASP A 309 -24.50 15.09 -13.10
CA ASP A 309 -25.43 15.46 -14.17
C ASP A 309 -25.33 14.59 -15.44
N LEU A 310 -24.47 13.58 -15.46
CA LEU A 310 -24.25 12.75 -16.66
C LEU A 310 -25.51 11.90 -16.93
N PRO A 311 -26.29 12.12 -18.01
CA PRO A 311 -27.60 11.48 -18.16
C PRO A 311 -27.51 9.94 -18.19
N GLY A 312 -28.39 9.27 -17.43
CA GLY A 312 -28.39 7.80 -17.31
C GLY A 312 -27.35 7.20 -16.35
N GLU A 313 -26.40 7.99 -15.85
CA GLU A 313 -25.34 7.54 -14.92
C GLU A 313 -25.39 8.29 -13.58
N LEU A 314 -25.28 7.57 -12.46
CA LEU A 314 -24.91 8.17 -11.17
C LEU A 314 -23.39 8.28 -11.13
N SER A 315 -22.88 9.51 -11.07
CA SER A 315 -21.46 9.83 -10.94
C SER A 315 -21.09 10.08 -9.48
N ILE A 316 -20.47 9.12 -8.79
CA ILE A 316 -20.15 9.21 -7.37
C ILE A 316 -18.68 8.90 -7.07
N LYS A 317 -18.07 9.56 -6.08
CA LYS A 317 -16.69 9.25 -5.68
C LYS A 317 -16.61 7.94 -4.88
N ALA A 318 -15.75 7.03 -5.31
CA ALA A 318 -15.60 5.70 -4.69
C ALA A 318 -15.27 5.79 -3.19
N VAL A 319 -14.33 6.67 -2.83
CA VAL A 319 -13.93 6.91 -1.43
C VAL A 319 -15.09 7.39 -0.54
N THR A 320 -16.05 8.13 -1.10
CA THR A 320 -17.23 8.65 -0.38
C THR A 320 -18.22 7.53 -0.10
N LEU A 321 -18.46 6.65 -1.09
CA LEU A 321 -19.27 5.45 -0.90
C LEU A 321 -18.64 4.51 0.15
N SER A 322 -17.34 4.22 0.02
CA SER A 322 -16.58 3.39 0.96
C SER A 322 -16.57 3.93 2.39
N ASP A 323 -16.38 5.24 2.60
CA ASP A 323 -16.38 5.84 3.94
C ASP A 323 -17.76 5.70 4.62
N HIS A 324 -18.86 5.99 3.90
CA HIS A 324 -20.21 5.90 4.43
C HIS A 324 -20.67 4.46 4.65
N ALA A 325 -20.39 3.55 3.70
CA ALA A 325 -20.65 2.12 3.86
C ALA A 325 -19.92 1.54 5.07
N THR A 326 -18.63 1.89 5.24
CA THR A 326 -17.82 1.46 6.39
C THR A 326 -18.38 2.00 7.71
N ARG A 327 -18.79 3.28 7.77
CA ARG A 327 -19.43 3.86 8.97
C ARG A 327 -20.72 3.12 9.35
N LEU A 328 -21.58 2.81 8.38
CA LEU A 328 -22.82 2.07 8.64
C LEU A 328 -22.49 0.67 9.18
N CYS A 329 -21.61 -0.07 8.51
CA CYS A 329 -21.13 -1.37 8.98
C CYS A 329 -20.57 -1.34 10.41
N GLN A 330 -19.83 -0.28 10.77
CA GLN A 330 -19.30 -0.10 12.14
C GLN A 330 -20.41 0.09 13.19
N VAL A 331 -21.43 0.92 12.92
CA VAL A 331 -22.57 1.14 13.82
C VAL A 331 -23.35 -0.15 14.07
N LEU A 332 -23.54 -0.96 13.03
CA LEU A 332 -24.29 -2.21 13.13
C LEU A 332 -23.47 -3.29 13.86
N LYS A 333 -22.15 -3.37 13.61
CA LYS A 333 -21.24 -4.27 14.33
C LYS A 333 -21.13 -3.96 15.82
N SER A 334 -21.22 -2.68 16.23
CA SER A 334 -21.02 -2.30 17.64
C SER A 334 -22.21 -2.62 18.56
N GLY A 335 -23.14 -3.47 18.14
CA GLY A 335 -24.33 -3.87 18.92
C GLY A 335 -25.36 -2.74 19.15
N ALA A 336 -25.15 -1.55 18.59
CA ALA A 336 -25.90 -0.34 18.91
C ALA A 336 -27.39 -0.36 18.49
N ILE A 337 -27.82 -1.42 17.81
CA ILE A 337 -29.19 -1.66 17.32
C ILE A 337 -29.73 -3.06 17.67
N GLY A 338 -29.08 -3.77 18.60
CA GLY A 338 -29.40 -5.14 19.00
C GLY A 338 -28.76 -6.22 18.10
N THR A 339 -29.12 -7.48 18.36
CA THR A 339 -28.52 -8.66 17.71
C THR A 339 -28.81 -8.73 16.22
N LEU A 340 -27.76 -8.94 15.41
CA LEU A 340 -27.82 -9.13 13.96
C LEU A 340 -27.99 -10.61 13.59
N SER A 341 -28.71 -10.89 12.50
CA SER A 341 -28.75 -12.24 11.90
C SER A 341 -27.38 -12.64 11.34
N GLN A 342 -27.13 -13.94 11.22
CA GLN A 342 -25.86 -14.43 10.66
C GLN A 342 -25.67 -14.00 9.20
N GLU A 343 -26.75 -14.00 8.41
CA GLU A 343 -26.81 -13.43 7.06
C GLU A 343 -26.32 -11.96 7.04
N THR A 344 -26.86 -11.11 7.93
CA THR A 344 -26.45 -9.69 8.00
C THR A 344 -24.97 -9.55 8.37
N LYS A 345 -24.45 -10.40 9.27
CA LYS A 345 -23.02 -10.40 9.63
C LYS A 345 -22.15 -10.79 8.42
N THR A 346 -22.59 -11.75 7.61
CA THR A 346 -21.93 -12.15 6.35
C THR A 346 -21.94 -11.01 5.33
N MET A 347 -23.10 -10.36 5.11
CA MET A 347 -23.22 -9.19 4.22
C MET A 347 -22.24 -8.08 4.62
N ILE A 348 -22.23 -7.71 5.91
CA ILE A 348 -21.31 -6.72 6.47
C ILE A 348 -19.83 -7.15 6.33
N LYS A 349 -19.52 -8.45 6.50
CA LYS A 349 -18.16 -8.98 6.29
C LYS A 349 -17.74 -8.83 4.83
N ASN A 350 -18.64 -9.07 3.87
CA ASN A 350 -18.34 -8.88 2.45
C ASN A 350 -18.11 -7.40 2.12
N ILE A 351 -19.04 -6.51 2.49
CA ILE A 351 -18.93 -5.06 2.28
C ILE A 351 -17.59 -4.51 2.80
N LEU A 352 -17.18 -4.91 4.01
CA LEU A 352 -15.90 -4.46 4.59
C LEU A 352 -14.66 -5.10 3.94
N LYS A 353 -14.81 -6.22 3.21
CA LYS A 353 -13.76 -6.88 2.44
C LYS A 353 -13.57 -6.24 1.06
N THR A 354 -14.67 -5.90 0.38
CA THR A 354 -14.64 -5.43 -1.01
C THR A 354 -14.52 -3.91 -1.14
N MET A 355 -15.27 -3.16 -0.32
CA MET A 355 -15.39 -1.69 -0.40
C MET A 355 -15.05 -0.97 0.93
N GLY A 356 -14.43 -1.67 1.88
CA GLY A 356 -14.11 -1.15 3.20
C GLY A 356 -12.95 -0.14 3.21
N LYS A 357 -13.08 0.94 4.00
CA LYS A 357 -12.04 1.97 4.11
C LYS A 357 -11.01 1.66 5.20
N TYR A 358 -9.76 1.40 4.82
CA TYR A 358 -8.69 0.97 5.73
C TYR A 358 -8.45 1.90 6.93
N THR A 359 -8.49 3.23 6.74
CA THR A 359 -8.34 4.22 7.84
C THR A 359 -9.45 4.19 8.90
N ARG A 360 -10.45 3.33 8.72
CA ARG A 360 -11.49 3.03 9.71
C ARG A 360 -11.48 1.58 10.20
N ILE A 361 -10.84 0.66 9.48
CA ILE A 361 -10.91 -0.79 9.71
C ILE A 361 -9.69 -1.32 10.46
N LEU A 362 -8.50 -0.79 10.14
CA LEU A 362 -7.25 -1.18 10.77
C LEU A 362 -7.01 -0.39 12.07
N ASP A 363 -6.27 -0.99 12.99
CA ASP A 363 -5.80 -0.28 14.18
C ASP A 363 -4.70 0.74 13.82
N ARG A 364 -4.55 1.77 14.66
CA ARG A 364 -3.52 2.82 14.49
C ARG A 364 -2.10 2.27 14.52
N SER A 365 -1.84 1.13 15.15
CA SER A 365 -0.52 0.49 15.21
C SER A 365 -0.20 -0.45 14.05
N GLN A 366 -1.12 -0.66 13.10
CA GLN A 366 -0.97 -1.65 12.02
C GLN A 366 -0.42 -1.06 10.72
N LEU A 367 0.19 -1.91 9.90
CA LEU A 367 0.51 -1.64 8.50
C LEU A 367 -0.68 -1.91 7.59
N MET A 368 -0.82 -1.11 6.53
CA MET A 368 -1.76 -1.40 5.44
C MET A 368 -1.28 -2.56 4.54
N THR A 369 0.03 -2.77 4.40
CA THR A 369 0.61 -3.72 3.43
C THR A 369 0.11 -5.17 3.59
N PRO A 370 0.13 -5.79 4.79
CA PRO A 370 -0.41 -7.16 4.95
C PRO A 370 -1.91 -7.25 4.63
N LYS A 371 -2.67 -6.17 4.90
CA LYS A 371 -4.10 -6.10 4.56
C LYS A 371 -4.31 -5.97 3.05
N ILE A 372 -3.51 -5.17 2.36
CA ILE A 372 -3.50 -5.05 0.90
C ILE A 372 -3.21 -6.40 0.25
N ILE A 373 -2.15 -7.09 0.67
CA ILE A 373 -1.78 -8.44 0.18
C ILE A 373 -2.95 -9.42 0.41
N SER A 374 -3.52 -9.43 1.61
CA SER A 374 -4.68 -10.26 1.94
C SER A 374 -5.89 -9.96 1.05
N ASP A 375 -6.19 -8.68 0.76
CA ASP A 375 -7.30 -8.31 -0.10
C ASP A 375 -7.06 -8.65 -1.58
N ILE A 376 -5.84 -8.48 -2.09
CA ILE A 376 -5.45 -8.90 -3.45
C ILE A 376 -5.58 -10.41 -3.62
N SER A 377 -5.05 -11.19 -2.66
CA SER A 377 -5.11 -12.66 -2.66
C SER A 377 -6.55 -13.18 -2.69
N ASN A 378 -7.46 -12.42 -2.09
CA ASN A 378 -8.88 -12.73 -1.96
C ASN A 378 -9.76 -12.32 -3.15
N ARG A 379 -9.16 -11.76 -4.21
CA ARG A 379 -9.85 -11.21 -5.39
C ARG A 379 -9.58 -12.04 -6.63
N GLY A 380 -10.55 -12.01 -7.54
CA GLY A 380 -10.47 -12.70 -8.84
C GLY A 380 -9.42 -12.09 -9.76
N ILE A 381 -8.67 -12.94 -10.45
CA ILE A 381 -7.59 -12.56 -11.36
C ILE A 381 -7.49 -13.64 -12.47
N LYS A 382 -6.94 -13.30 -13.64
CA LYS A 382 -6.81 -14.25 -14.76
C LYS A 382 -5.45 -14.95 -14.74
N ASP A 383 -4.36 -14.18 -14.67
CA ASP A 383 -3.03 -14.69 -14.35
C ASP A 383 -2.81 -14.50 -12.85
N SER A 384 -2.44 -15.56 -12.14
CA SER A 384 -2.17 -15.49 -10.69
C SER A 384 -0.93 -14.64 -10.38
N TRP A 385 0.04 -14.59 -11.28
CA TRP A 385 1.31 -13.90 -11.07
C TRP A 385 1.21 -12.37 -11.17
N ASP A 386 0.15 -11.86 -11.82
CA ASP A 386 -0.21 -10.44 -11.77
C ASP A 386 -0.33 -9.92 -10.33
N ARG A 387 -0.63 -10.80 -9.34
CA ARG A 387 -0.67 -10.44 -7.91
C ARG A 387 0.62 -9.78 -7.41
N LEU A 388 1.79 -10.13 -7.98
CA LEU A 388 3.08 -9.51 -7.64
C LEU A 388 3.10 -8.04 -8.08
N ALA A 389 2.79 -7.78 -9.36
CA ALA A 389 2.70 -6.43 -9.90
C ALA A 389 1.63 -5.61 -9.15
N ILE A 390 0.41 -6.15 -8.97
CA ILE A 390 -0.70 -5.50 -8.24
C ILE A 390 -0.29 -5.14 -6.81
N THR A 391 0.43 -6.03 -6.11
CA THR A 391 0.94 -5.74 -4.76
C THR A 391 1.98 -4.63 -4.79
N ALA A 392 2.96 -4.73 -5.69
CA ALA A 392 4.02 -3.74 -5.84
C ALA A 392 3.49 -2.34 -6.23
N ASN A 393 2.44 -2.34 -7.04
CA ASN A 393 1.67 -1.20 -7.50
C ASN A 393 0.89 -0.55 -6.35
N CYS A 394 0.11 -1.32 -5.59
CA CYS A 394 -0.64 -0.80 -4.44
C CYS A 394 0.30 -0.24 -3.35
N CYS A 395 1.32 -1.00 -2.98
CA CYS A 395 2.27 -0.69 -1.91
C CYS A 395 3.43 0.23 -2.33
N TRP A 396 3.45 0.63 -3.61
CA TRP A 396 4.36 1.65 -4.17
C TRP A 396 5.85 1.30 -3.97
N PHE A 397 6.18 0.03 -4.22
CA PHE A 397 7.00 -0.73 -3.28
C PHE A 397 8.43 -0.19 -2.95
N PRO A 398 9.34 0.12 -3.90
CA PRO A 398 9.24 0.04 -5.35
C PRO A 398 10.05 -1.08 -6.05
N THR A 399 10.94 -1.82 -5.35
CA THR A 399 11.63 -3.01 -5.91
C THR A 399 10.59 -3.95 -6.50
N ARG A 400 10.77 -4.35 -7.77
CA ARG A 400 9.90 -5.29 -8.47
C ARG A 400 10.58 -6.66 -8.56
N LEU A 401 9.79 -7.70 -8.84
CA LEU A 401 10.29 -9.03 -9.19
C LEU A 401 9.92 -9.33 -10.64
N ASP A 402 10.83 -9.98 -11.36
CA ASP A 402 10.56 -10.49 -12.70
C ASP A 402 9.69 -11.75 -12.63
N THR A 403 8.44 -11.60 -13.06
CA THR A 403 7.46 -12.69 -13.11
C THR A 403 7.78 -13.76 -14.15
N LEU A 404 8.53 -13.44 -15.22
CA LEU A 404 8.83 -14.40 -16.28
C LEU A 404 9.96 -15.35 -15.84
N GLY A 405 11.08 -14.80 -15.36
CA GLY A 405 12.16 -15.60 -14.77
C GLY A 405 11.70 -16.44 -13.57
N LEU A 406 10.86 -15.88 -12.69
CA LEU A 406 10.34 -16.64 -11.54
C LEU A 406 9.44 -17.81 -11.94
N LYS A 407 8.57 -17.64 -12.95
CA LYS A 407 7.78 -18.74 -13.54
C LYS A 407 8.69 -19.81 -14.16
N HIS A 408 9.67 -19.39 -14.96
CA HIS A 408 10.58 -20.28 -15.67
C HIS A 408 11.45 -21.14 -14.72
N GLU A 409 11.93 -20.57 -13.61
CA GLU A 409 12.65 -21.32 -12.57
C GLU A 409 11.74 -22.11 -11.60
N GLY A 410 10.41 -22.02 -11.75
CA GLY A 410 9.45 -22.76 -10.92
C GLY A 410 9.37 -22.28 -9.46
N HIS A 411 9.56 -20.97 -9.20
CA HIS A 411 9.45 -20.42 -7.85
C HIS A 411 8.00 -20.35 -7.37
N SER A 412 7.81 -20.46 -6.05
CA SER A 412 6.51 -20.25 -5.39
C SER A 412 6.04 -18.80 -5.55
N LEU A 413 4.78 -18.60 -5.97
CA LEU A 413 4.15 -17.27 -6.02
C LEU A 413 3.94 -16.73 -4.60
N SER A 414 3.55 -17.61 -3.68
CA SER A 414 3.36 -17.29 -2.27
C SER A 414 4.66 -16.82 -1.61
N LEU A 415 5.79 -17.49 -1.83
CA LEU A 415 7.10 -17.04 -1.33
C LEU A 415 7.64 -15.82 -2.10
N SER A 416 7.27 -15.65 -3.38
CA SER A 416 7.59 -14.44 -4.13
C SER A 416 6.89 -13.20 -3.57
N ILE A 417 5.66 -13.31 -3.08
CA ILE A 417 4.95 -12.23 -2.37
C ILE A 417 5.63 -11.90 -1.02
N LEU A 418 6.14 -12.91 -0.31
CA LEU A 418 6.92 -12.72 0.92
C LEU A 418 8.24 -12.00 0.63
N ALA A 419 9.03 -12.47 -0.34
CA ALA A 419 10.27 -11.83 -0.77
C ALA A 419 10.04 -10.38 -1.21
N LEU A 420 9.00 -10.13 -2.03
CA LEU A 420 8.62 -8.80 -2.48
C LEU A 420 8.30 -7.86 -1.30
N PHE A 421 7.64 -8.34 -0.24
CA PHE A 421 7.40 -7.56 0.98
C PHE A 421 8.71 -7.22 1.71
N LEU A 422 9.59 -8.20 1.90
CA LEU A 422 10.84 -8.05 2.65
C LEU A 422 11.84 -7.14 1.95
N LEU A 423 12.12 -7.37 0.65
CA LEU A 423 13.01 -6.55 -0.18
C LEU A 423 12.61 -5.07 -0.21
N ASN A 424 11.31 -4.79 -0.06
CA ASN A 424 10.77 -3.44 0.01
C ASN A 424 10.70 -2.84 1.42
N GLY A 425 11.40 -3.45 2.37
CA GLY A 425 11.57 -2.96 3.74
C GLY A 425 10.49 -3.39 4.72
N GLY A 426 9.73 -4.44 4.40
CA GLY A 426 8.80 -5.07 5.33
C GLY A 426 9.49 -5.55 6.60
N ILE A 427 8.91 -5.23 7.75
CA ILE A 427 9.47 -5.56 9.07
C ILE A 427 8.70 -6.76 9.63
N LEU A 428 9.36 -7.91 9.77
CA LEU A 428 8.87 -9.04 10.56
C LEU A 428 9.22 -8.80 12.04
N ASP A 429 8.33 -9.23 12.93
CA ASP A 429 8.63 -9.32 14.35
C ASP A 429 9.52 -10.53 14.58
N ASN A 430 10.74 -10.31 15.07
CA ASN A 430 11.70 -11.35 15.42
C ASN A 430 12.06 -11.33 16.93
N GLY A 431 11.38 -10.52 17.74
CA GLY A 431 11.64 -10.43 19.17
C GLY A 431 11.29 -11.70 19.95
N VAL A 432 11.62 -11.72 21.25
CA VAL A 432 11.36 -12.85 22.16
C VAL A 432 9.86 -13.03 22.43
N ARG A 433 9.17 -13.61 21.45
CA ARG A 433 7.89 -14.27 21.58
C ARG A 433 8.05 -15.64 20.94
N SER A 434 7.68 -16.68 21.68
CA SER A 434 7.52 -18.01 21.11
C SER A 434 6.47 -17.93 20.02
N SER A 435 6.89 -17.81 18.75
CA SER A 435 5.99 -17.98 17.61
C SER A 435 5.46 -19.41 17.72
N PRO A 436 4.14 -19.63 17.84
CA PRO A 436 3.63 -20.99 17.89
C PRO A 436 4.00 -21.68 16.56
N HIS A 437 4.40 -22.95 16.61
CA HIS A 437 4.69 -23.76 15.42
C HIS A 437 3.53 -23.78 14.39
N GLU A 438 2.33 -23.36 14.80
CA GLU A 438 1.19 -22.98 13.96
C GLU A 438 1.52 -22.01 12.81
N ALA A 439 2.55 -21.15 12.93
CA ALA A 439 2.88 -20.14 11.93
C ALA A 439 3.21 -20.74 10.54
N LEU A 440 3.79 -21.94 10.49
CA LEU A 440 4.03 -22.68 9.26
C LEU A 440 2.74 -23.20 8.58
N TYR A 441 1.65 -23.37 9.33
CA TYR A 441 0.36 -23.82 8.81
C TYR A 441 -0.47 -22.66 8.25
N TYR A 442 0.02 -21.42 8.33
CA TYR A 442 -0.60 -20.26 7.74
C TYR A 442 -0.22 -20.13 6.25
N THR A 443 -1.14 -19.60 5.45
CA THR A 443 -0.83 -19.14 4.08
C THR A 443 -0.03 -17.83 4.13
N THR A 444 0.73 -17.47 3.09
CA THR A 444 1.58 -16.26 3.14
C THR A 444 0.83 -14.98 3.57
N PRO A 445 -0.40 -14.69 3.09
CA PRO A 445 -1.16 -13.52 3.58
C PRO A 445 -1.60 -13.61 5.04
N GLN A 446 -1.77 -14.81 5.59
CA GLN A 446 -2.06 -15.03 7.01
C GLN A 446 -0.79 -14.87 7.86
N TYR A 447 0.32 -15.47 7.41
CA TYR A 447 1.64 -15.33 8.04
C TYR A 447 2.05 -13.85 8.12
N LEU A 448 2.02 -13.12 7.00
CA LEU A 448 2.33 -11.68 6.98
C LEU A 448 1.42 -10.86 7.90
N LYS A 449 0.15 -11.25 8.08
CA LYS A 449 -0.76 -10.56 9.00
C LYS A 449 -0.40 -10.79 10.48
N PHE A 450 0.16 -11.95 10.81
CA PHE A 450 0.56 -12.32 12.17
C PHE A 450 1.97 -11.82 12.50
N GLN A 451 2.94 -12.14 11.65
CA GLN A 451 4.36 -11.88 11.87
C GLN A 451 4.82 -10.47 11.50
N SER A 452 4.10 -9.71 10.67
CA SER A 452 4.49 -8.30 10.46
C SER A 452 4.42 -7.54 11.78
N PHE A 453 5.48 -6.79 12.08
CA PHE A 453 5.52 -5.94 13.27
C PHE A 453 4.26 -5.06 13.33
N ASN A 454 3.60 -5.03 14.48
CA ASN A 454 2.28 -4.41 14.65
C ASN A 454 2.22 -3.48 15.88
N ARG A 455 3.38 -3.16 16.45
CA ARG A 455 3.55 -2.31 17.64
C ARG A 455 3.99 -0.88 17.27
N PHE A 456 3.71 -0.43 16.04
CA PHE A 456 4.03 0.91 15.57
C PHE A 456 3.34 1.99 16.42
N ARG A 457 4.06 3.06 16.71
CA ARG A 457 3.51 4.26 17.37
C ARG A 457 3.68 5.44 16.43
N SER A 458 2.57 6.03 16.00
CA SER A 458 2.59 7.27 15.22
C SER A 458 2.67 8.50 16.14
N PRO A 459 3.35 9.57 15.73
CA PRO A 459 3.25 10.88 16.37
C PRO A 459 1.81 11.34 16.63
N TYR A 460 1.58 12.08 17.71
CA TYR A 460 0.29 12.60 18.18
C TYR A 460 -0.50 13.33 17.09
N GLN A 461 0.16 14.16 16.27
CA GLN A 461 -0.47 14.87 15.14
C GLN A 461 -0.41 14.11 13.81
N ALA A 462 0.31 12.99 13.71
CA ALA A 462 0.42 12.24 12.47
C ALA A 462 -0.84 11.41 12.17
N HIS A 463 -1.14 11.24 10.88
CA HIS A 463 -2.13 10.26 10.41
C HIS A 463 -1.51 8.86 10.51
N PRO A 464 -1.98 7.96 11.42
CA PRO A 464 -1.19 6.80 11.82
C PRO A 464 -0.86 5.85 10.68
N LEU A 465 -1.85 5.44 9.89
CA LEU A 465 -1.61 4.52 8.77
C LEU A 465 -0.76 5.15 7.65
N THR A 466 -0.81 6.48 7.49
CA THR A 466 0.04 7.20 6.52
C THR A 466 1.49 7.24 7.01
N PHE A 467 1.71 7.48 8.30
CA PHE A 467 3.02 7.39 8.94
C PHE A 467 3.57 5.95 8.85
N ASN A 468 2.80 4.97 9.32
CA ASN A 468 3.18 3.55 9.33
C ASN A 468 3.54 3.02 7.93
N LYS A 469 2.90 3.50 6.86
CA LYS A 469 3.22 3.11 5.48
C LYS A 469 4.69 3.31 5.11
N ASN A 470 5.31 4.34 5.70
CA ASN A 470 6.68 4.75 5.50
C ASN A 470 7.65 4.15 6.54
N CYS A 471 7.13 3.39 7.52
CA CYS A 471 7.93 2.67 8.53
C CYS A 471 8.52 1.38 7.93
N ARG A 472 9.70 1.46 7.31
CA ARG A 472 10.29 0.38 6.51
C ARG A 472 11.81 0.42 6.49
N PHE A 473 12.45 -0.75 6.46
CA PHE A 473 13.89 -0.88 6.24
C PHE A 473 14.34 -0.35 4.85
N HIS A 474 15.62 0.02 4.73
CA HIS A 474 16.22 0.57 3.52
C HIS A 474 17.58 -0.12 3.25
N LYS A 475 17.98 -0.21 1.97
CA LYS A 475 19.09 -1.08 1.51
C LYS A 475 18.95 -2.51 2.05
N VAL A 476 17.76 -3.09 1.86
CA VAL A 476 17.51 -4.47 2.28
C VAL A 476 18.22 -5.43 1.35
N SER A 477 18.90 -6.42 1.94
CA SER A 477 19.29 -7.66 1.28
C SER A 477 18.95 -8.83 2.19
N LEU A 478 18.47 -9.92 1.61
CA LEU A 478 18.22 -11.17 2.30
C LEU A 478 19.52 -11.98 2.30
N VAL A 479 19.91 -12.50 3.46
CA VAL A 479 21.11 -13.34 3.67
C VAL A 479 20.74 -14.55 4.51
N ASP A 480 21.58 -15.58 4.52
CA ASP A 480 21.33 -16.85 5.24
C ASP A 480 20.97 -16.61 6.71
N ASP A 481 21.64 -15.65 7.36
CA ASP A 481 21.45 -15.27 8.76
C ASP A 481 20.24 -14.39 9.07
N GLY A 482 19.58 -13.77 8.07
CA GLY A 482 18.44 -12.87 8.29
C GLY A 482 18.21 -11.80 7.22
N ILE A 483 17.50 -10.75 7.63
CA ILE A 483 17.27 -9.54 6.84
C ILE A 483 18.39 -8.54 7.14
N LYS A 484 19.31 -8.35 6.20
CA LYS A 484 20.38 -7.35 6.29
C LYS A 484 19.87 -5.97 5.84
N THR A 485 20.11 -4.94 6.65
CA THR A 485 19.69 -3.55 6.41
C THR A 485 20.74 -2.56 6.92
N ASN A 486 20.63 -1.28 6.55
CA ASN A 486 21.60 -0.23 6.89
C ASN A 486 20.97 0.90 7.73
N GLY A 487 21.68 1.39 8.76
CA GLY A 487 21.21 2.44 9.67
C GLY A 487 22.16 2.77 10.82
N HIS A 488 21.67 3.44 11.85
CA HIS A 488 22.43 3.86 13.04
C HIS A 488 21.98 3.06 14.27
N LEU A 489 22.92 2.44 14.96
CA LEU A 489 22.70 1.77 16.24
C LEU A 489 23.09 2.71 17.38
N TRP A 490 22.23 2.82 18.39
CA TRP A 490 22.37 3.72 19.53
C TRP A 490 22.45 2.91 20.81
N LYS A 491 23.42 3.21 21.68
CA LYS A 491 23.39 2.75 23.06
C LYS A 491 22.54 3.72 23.88
N LEU A 492 21.46 3.22 24.49
CA LEU A 492 20.54 4.04 25.27
C LEU A 492 21.07 4.22 26.69
N GLY A 493 21.37 5.46 27.03
CA GLY A 493 21.88 5.88 28.33
C GLY A 493 20.77 6.10 29.36
N ARG A 494 21.02 7.06 30.25
CA ARG A 494 20.15 7.40 31.39
C ARG A 494 18.77 7.95 30.97
N LEU A 495 17.83 7.92 31.91
CA LEU A 495 16.56 8.62 31.79
C LEU A 495 16.67 10.06 32.29
N ILE A 496 15.95 10.95 31.61
CA ILE A 496 15.63 12.31 32.03
C ILE A 496 14.14 12.31 32.38
N ASP A 497 13.82 12.65 33.62
CA ASP A 497 12.43 12.91 34.02
C ASP A 497 12.04 14.30 33.50
N SER A 498 10.94 14.44 32.74
CA SER A 498 10.58 15.76 32.22
C SER A 498 9.95 16.67 33.27
N SER A 499 9.53 16.14 34.42
CA SER A 499 8.84 16.93 35.45
C SER A 499 9.74 18.01 36.06
N ILE A 500 11.06 17.76 36.14
CA ILE A 500 12.06 18.71 36.64
C ILE A 500 12.40 19.85 35.67
N LEU A 501 11.90 19.84 34.44
CA LEU A 501 12.21 20.86 33.43
C LEU A 501 11.42 22.16 33.68
N HIS A 502 10.25 22.07 34.32
CA HIS A 502 9.33 23.18 34.49
C HIS A 502 9.84 24.32 35.39
N ASP A 503 10.88 24.06 36.19
CA ASP A 503 11.48 25.03 37.11
C ASP A 503 12.46 26.01 36.43
N ILE A 504 12.76 25.82 35.14
CA ILE A 504 13.69 26.68 34.37
C ILE A 504 12.92 27.86 33.73
N PRO A 505 13.15 29.13 34.13
CA PRO A 505 12.47 30.27 33.54
C PRO A 505 12.95 30.55 32.10
N ILE A 506 12.02 30.75 31.17
CA ILE A 506 12.31 31.06 29.76
C ILE A 506 11.46 32.26 29.30
N GLY A 507 12.03 33.07 28.43
CA GLY A 507 11.34 34.21 27.80
C GLY A 507 10.26 33.79 26.78
N PRO A 508 9.61 34.76 26.15
CA PRO A 508 8.76 34.50 25.00
C PRO A 508 9.59 33.91 23.84
N GLU A 509 9.06 32.86 23.21
CA GLU A 509 9.69 32.21 22.07
C GLU A 509 9.11 32.74 20.74
N ALA A 510 9.87 32.61 19.65
CA ALA A 510 9.41 33.02 18.33
C ALA A 510 8.19 32.20 17.89
N LYS A 511 7.28 32.81 17.12
CA LYS A 511 6.18 32.08 16.48
C LYS A 511 6.73 31.24 15.33
N SER A 512 6.41 29.96 15.30
CA SER A 512 6.64 29.09 14.14
C SER A 512 5.33 28.50 13.61
N PHE A 513 5.42 27.82 12.47
CA PHE A 513 4.32 27.08 11.88
C PHE A 513 4.00 25.76 12.61
N ARG A 514 5.01 25.06 13.16
CA ARG A 514 4.87 23.66 13.62
C ARG A 514 4.80 23.51 15.14
N LEU A 515 5.64 24.21 15.87
CA LEU A 515 5.68 24.20 17.33
C LEU A 515 5.07 25.49 17.88
N ASN A 516 4.01 25.37 18.68
CA ASN A 516 3.49 26.54 19.38
C ASN A 516 4.47 27.03 20.48
N GLU A 517 4.26 28.24 20.98
CA GLU A 517 5.13 28.90 21.97
C GLU A 517 5.41 28.02 23.20
N GLU A 518 4.39 27.36 23.76
CA GLU A 518 4.51 26.43 24.89
C GLU A 518 5.39 25.21 24.54
N GLN A 519 5.25 24.66 23.33
CA GLN A 519 6.04 23.53 22.85
C GLN A 519 7.50 23.91 22.65
N ARG A 520 7.77 25.12 22.12
CA ARG A 520 9.12 25.66 21.99
C ARG A 520 9.76 25.91 23.36
N GLN A 521 9.03 26.50 24.30
CA GLN A 521 9.48 26.71 25.67
C GLN A 521 9.84 25.39 26.36
N ASN A 522 9.00 24.36 26.29
CA ASN A 522 9.30 23.02 26.85
C ASN A 522 10.61 22.42 26.27
N LEU A 523 10.85 22.58 24.96
CA LEU A 523 12.07 22.09 24.33
C LEU A 523 13.30 22.95 24.66
N ARG A 524 13.13 24.26 24.86
CA ARG A 524 14.20 25.15 25.33
C ARG A 524 14.56 24.89 26.80
N GLN A 525 13.60 24.49 27.64
CA GLN A 525 13.88 24.00 29.01
C GLN A 525 14.73 22.73 28.97
N LEU A 526 14.39 21.78 28.08
CA LEU A 526 15.21 20.61 27.84
C LEU A 526 16.62 20.98 27.34
N GLU A 527 16.74 21.91 26.37
CA GLU A 527 18.04 22.40 25.85
C GLU A 527 18.96 22.92 26.97
N LEU A 528 18.41 23.70 27.90
CA LEU A 528 19.14 24.26 29.04
C LEU A 528 19.52 23.19 30.07
N SER A 529 18.61 22.27 30.39
CA SER A 529 18.91 21.13 31.27
C SER A 529 20.03 20.25 30.69
N LEU A 530 19.99 19.94 29.39
CA LEU A 530 21.04 19.19 28.71
C LEU A 530 22.41 19.89 28.76
N LYS A 531 22.45 21.23 28.69
CA LYS A 531 23.68 22.02 28.88
C LYS A 531 24.26 21.92 30.29
N GLN A 532 23.40 22.03 31.31
CA GLN A 532 23.80 21.90 32.73
C GLN A 532 24.38 20.51 33.01
N GLU A 533 23.80 19.48 32.40
CA GLU A 533 24.16 18.08 32.52
C GLU A 533 25.34 17.65 31.62
N GLY A 534 26.04 18.60 31.00
CA GLY A 534 27.23 18.34 30.18
C GLY A 534 26.98 17.76 28.78
N MET A 535 25.73 17.51 28.39
CA MET A 535 25.33 16.98 27.08
C MET A 535 25.31 18.08 26.00
N ARG A 536 26.43 18.79 25.86
CA ARG A 536 26.57 20.01 25.05
C ARG A 536 26.23 19.80 23.57
N THR A 537 26.65 18.68 22.98
CA THR A 537 26.39 18.33 21.57
C THR A 537 24.89 18.17 21.31
N LEU A 538 24.21 17.35 22.12
CA LEU A 538 22.77 17.13 22.04
C LEU A 538 21.97 18.42 22.22
N ALA A 539 22.37 19.25 23.18
CA ALA A 539 21.74 20.54 23.44
C ALA A 539 21.93 21.52 22.26
N PHE A 540 23.14 21.58 21.68
CA PHE A 540 23.42 22.40 20.52
C PHE A 540 22.56 21.99 19.31
N SER A 541 22.48 20.69 19.02
CA SER A 541 21.64 20.17 17.93
C SER A 541 20.14 20.43 18.15
N LEU A 542 19.66 20.31 19.40
CA LEU A 542 18.28 20.68 19.75
C LEU A 542 18.02 22.19 19.58
N GLY A 543 18.98 23.03 19.97
CA GLY A 543 18.94 24.48 19.72
C GLY A 543 18.85 24.79 18.23
N CYS A 544 19.71 24.20 17.39
CA CYS A 544 19.67 24.36 15.94
C CYS A 544 18.32 23.93 15.33
N LEU A 545 17.70 22.87 15.86
CA LEU A 545 16.37 22.43 15.44
C LEU A 545 15.26 23.44 15.83
N LEU A 546 15.39 24.13 16.97
CA LEU A 546 14.48 25.21 17.38
C LEU A 546 14.67 26.48 16.54
N GLU A 547 15.89 26.81 16.13
CA GLU A 547 16.12 27.94 15.20
C GLU A 547 15.59 27.61 13.80
N LEU A 548 15.76 26.37 13.31
CA LEU A 548 15.15 25.90 12.06
C LEU A 548 13.63 26.00 12.09
N ASP A 549 12.98 25.50 13.15
CA ASP A 549 11.53 25.65 13.35
C ASP A 549 11.11 27.13 13.33
N GLY A 550 11.87 27.99 14.01
CA GLY A 550 11.60 29.44 14.09
C GLY A 550 11.72 30.16 12.74
N SER A 551 12.52 29.63 11.82
CA SER A 551 12.62 30.12 10.44
C SER A 551 11.44 29.69 9.54
N THR A 552 10.72 28.62 9.91
CA THR A 552 9.51 28.16 9.18
C THR A 552 8.25 28.77 9.79
N VAL A 553 7.80 29.90 9.23
CA VAL A 553 6.65 30.66 9.75
C VAL A 553 5.36 30.31 8.99
N GLN A 554 5.46 29.77 7.77
CA GLN A 554 4.34 29.36 6.92
C GLN A 554 4.39 27.86 6.56
N GLU A 555 3.29 27.32 6.04
CA GLU A 555 3.20 25.90 5.62
C GLU A 555 4.09 25.63 4.39
N GLU A 556 4.29 26.66 3.58
CA GLU A 556 5.09 26.67 2.36
C GLU A 556 6.58 26.48 2.67
N ASP A 557 7.11 27.23 3.66
CA ASP A 557 8.49 27.09 4.15
C ASP A 557 8.75 25.65 4.63
N TRP A 558 7.81 25.09 5.39
CA TRP A 558 7.84 23.71 5.87
C TRP A 558 7.88 22.69 4.72
N LYS A 559 7.06 22.88 3.68
CA LYS A 559 6.98 21.96 2.53
C LYS A 559 8.29 21.90 1.74
N LEU A 560 9.09 22.97 1.77
CA LEU A 560 10.39 23.08 1.11
C LEU A 560 11.55 22.43 1.91
N LEU A 561 11.35 22.15 3.21
CA LEU A 561 12.36 21.43 3.99
C LEU A 561 12.54 19.99 3.46
N PRO A 562 13.78 19.45 3.44
CA PRO A 562 13.97 18.05 3.09
C PRO A 562 13.34 17.12 4.13
N PHE A 563 13.08 15.87 3.73
CA PHE A 563 12.30 14.92 4.54
C PHE A 563 12.93 14.64 5.92
N LYS A 564 14.26 14.68 6.06
CA LYS A 564 14.95 14.43 7.32
C LYS A 564 14.61 15.51 8.35
N GLU A 565 14.60 16.76 7.93
CA GLU A 565 14.29 17.95 8.74
C GLU A 565 12.80 17.96 9.10
N GLN A 566 11.92 17.66 8.13
CA GLN A 566 10.48 17.46 8.39
C GLN A 566 10.25 16.33 9.41
N TYR A 567 11.00 15.24 9.33
CA TYR A 567 10.91 14.13 10.30
C TYR A 567 11.38 14.56 11.70
N LEU A 568 12.56 15.22 11.80
CA LEU A 568 13.11 15.69 13.08
C LEU A 568 12.17 16.67 13.79
N LEU A 569 11.59 17.63 13.08
CA LEU A 569 10.61 18.57 13.64
C LEU A 569 9.30 17.88 14.06
N GLN A 570 8.85 16.87 13.30
CA GLN A 570 7.71 16.04 13.69
C GLN A 570 8.00 15.20 14.95
N MET A 571 9.26 14.80 15.19
CA MET A 571 9.68 14.12 16.43
C MET A 571 9.88 15.09 17.59
N ALA A 572 10.37 16.32 17.34
CA ALA A 572 10.49 17.37 18.36
C ALA A 572 9.13 17.74 18.95
N LEU A 573 8.07 17.77 18.13
CA LEU A 573 6.70 17.92 18.58
C LEU A 573 6.26 16.80 19.55
N GLU A 574 6.71 15.56 19.33
CA GLU A 574 6.43 14.44 20.23
C GLU A 574 7.21 14.52 21.54
N LEU A 575 8.46 14.99 21.50
CA LEU A 575 9.23 15.31 22.71
C LEU A 575 8.52 16.41 23.51
N ALA A 576 8.09 17.50 22.87
CA ALA A 576 7.35 18.57 23.54
C ALA A 576 6.02 18.08 24.14
N TYR A 577 5.32 17.18 23.45
CA TYR A 577 4.10 16.54 23.96
C TYR A 577 4.39 15.61 25.15
N ALA A 578 5.47 14.83 25.09
CA ALA A 578 5.90 13.97 26.21
C ALA A 578 6.30 14.80 27.44
N ILE A 579 7.07 15.89 27.24
CA ILE A 579 7.47 16.82 28.31
C ILE A 579 6.22 17.40 29.01
N LYS A 580 5.27 17.92 28.22
CA LYS A 580 3.98 18.44 28.71
C LYS A 580 3.12 17.39 29.45
N LYS A 581 3.45 16.10 29.35
CA LYS A 581 2.76 15.01 30.07
C LYS A 581 3.51 14.52 31.32
N GLY A 582 4.67 15.08 31.65
CA GLY A 582 5.54 14.51 32.69
C GLY A 582 6.13 13.16 32.28
N GLY A 583 6.34 12.95 30.97
CA GLY A 583 6.92 11.72 30.43
C GLY A 583 8.42 11.62 30.69
N LYS A 584 8.98 10.43 30.55
CA LYS A 584 10.42 10.21 30.64
C LYS A 584 11.05 10.25 29.25
N LEU A 585 12.25 10.80 29.15
CA LEU A 585 13.05 10.79 27.92
C LEU A 585 14.31 9.95 28.17
N ARG A 586 14.76 9.17 27.19
CA ARG A 586 16.02 8.41 27.26
C ARG A 586 17.03 8.97 26.26
N VAL A 587 18.24 9.29 26.73
CA VAL A 587 19.31 9.76 25.84
C VAL A 587 19.95 8.59 25.11
N GLY A 588 20.47 8.85 23.91
CA GLY A 588 21.23 7.88 23.13
C GLY A 588 22.53 8.47 22.59
N ALA A 589 23.61 7.71 22.70
CA ALA A 589 24.85 7.92 21.98
C ALA A 589 24.96 6.88 20.86
N LEU A 590 25.71 7.18 19.80
CA LEU A 590 26.02 6.19 18.76
C LEU A 590 26.80 5.03 19.38
N TRP A 591 26.46 3.80 18.99
CA TRP A 591 27.14 2.61 19.52
C TRP A 591 28.51 2.42 18.88
N ASP A 592 29.52 2.34 19.73
CA ASP A 592 30.87 1.92 19.42
C ASP A 592 31.24 0.70 20.29
N SER A 593 31.87 -0.31 19.68
CA SER A 593 32.41 -1.48 20.36
C SER A 593 33.58 -1.11 21.26
N HIS A 594 34.37 -0.10 20.86
CA HIS A 594 35.57 0.35 21.57
C HIS A 594 35.28 1.35 22.69
N ASN A 595 34.14 2.06 22.63
CA ASN A 595 33.64 2.92 23.71
C ASN A 595 32.30 2.40 24.27
N PRO A 596 32.31 1.39 25.17
CA PRO A 596 31.10 0.85 25.76
C PRO A 596 30.39 1.81 26.73
N SER A 597 31.06 2.86 27.23
CA SER A 597 30.52 3.78 28.24
C SER A 597 30.58 5.24 27.75
N PRO A 598 29.71 5.62 26.79
CA PRO A 598 29.76 6.93 26.15
C PRO A 598 29.54 8.06 27.15
N SER A 599 30.40 9.08 27.08
CA SER A 599 30.34 10.29 27.89
C SER A 599 29.06 11.11 27.63
N PRO A 600 28.67 12.02 28.54
CA PRO A 600 27.55 12.94 28.30
C PRO A 600 27.70 13.76 27.01
N SER A 601 28.93 14.15 26.65
CA SER A 601 29.25 14.87 25.41
C SER A 601 28.98 14.08 24.12
N GLU A 602 28.96 12.75 24.17
CA GLU A 602 28.73 11.86 23.02
C GLU A 602 27.25 11.54 22.78
N GLN A 603 26.35 11.97 23.67
CA GLN A 603 24.91 11.85 23.47
C GLN A 603 24.46 12.69 22.26
N ARG A 604 23.68 12.09 21.35
CA ARG A 604 23.20 12.68 20.10
C ARG A 604 21.75 12.30 19.73
N ALA A 605 21.04 11.59 20.60
CA ALA A 605 19.63 11.26 20.41
C ALA A 605 18.81 11.41 21.70
N LEU A 606 17.49 11.60 21.55
CA LEU A 606 16.48 11.62 22.62
C LEU A 606 15.27 10.82 22.18
N PHE A 607 14.87 9.84 22.99
CA PHE A 607 13.70 8.99 22.75
C PHE A 607 12.66 9.18 23.85
N VAL A 608 11.38 9.21 23.50
CA VAL A 608 10.26 9.16 24.44
C VAL A 608 10.19 7.76 25.06
N TRP A 609 10.28 7.68 26.39
CA TRP A 609 10.31 6.43 27.14
C TRP A 609 9.01 6.25 27.94
N ASN A 610 8.32 5.13 27.73
CA ASN A 610 7.07 4.78 28.41
C ASN A 610 7.26 3.48 29.19
N GLU A 611 7.25 3.56 30.52
CA GLU A 611 7.43 2.39 31.41
C GLU A 611 6.23 1.44 31.37
N ASP A 612 5.03 1.92 30.98
CA ASP A 612 3.79 1.13 30.85
C ASP A 612 3.84 -0.04 29.83
N ALA A 613 4.94 -0.21 29.09
CA ALA A 613 5.07 -1.25 28.07
C ALA A 613 5.49 -2.62 28.64
N ASP A 614 6.33 -2.62 29.68
CA ASP A 614 6.92 -3.84 30.25
C ASP A 614 6.53 -3.96 31.73
N GLY A 615 5.72 -4.96 32.06
CA GLY A 615 5.16 -5.18 33.39
C GLY A 615 6.15 -5.64 34.48
N LEU A 616 7.45 -5.38 34.31
CA LEU A 616 8.51 -5.69 35.27
C LEU A 616 9.59 -4.60 35.25
N THR A 617 9.54 -3.67 36.20
CA THR A 617 10.62 -3.42 37.18
C THR A 617 10.18 -2.37 38.22
N ASN A 618 9.72 -2.82 39.38
CA ASN A 618 9.70 -1.99 40.60
C ASN A 618 11.08 -2.03 41.27
N SER A 619 12.15 -1.69 40.53
CA SER A 619 13.49 -1.53 41.10
C SER A 619 13.65 -0.10 41.62
N HIS A 620 13.91 0.06 42.92
CA HIS A 620 14.12 1.36 43.57
C HIS A 620 15.46 2.03 43.22
N ASP A 621 16.20 1.48 42.25
CA ASP A 621 17.48 1.98 41.78
C ASP A 621 17.29 2.64 40.41
N LYS A 622 17.48 3.96 40.34
CA LYS A 622 17.30 4.75 39.12
C LYS A 622 18.42 4.54 38.09
N ASP A 623 19.55 3.98 38.51
CA ASP A 623 20.72 3.78 37.67
C ASP A 623 20.82 2.34 37.12
N ALA A 624 20.04 1.39 37.67
CA ALA A 624 20.01 -0.02 37.27
C ALA A 624 19.10 -0.33 36.06
N ILE A 625 18.97 0.59 35.10
CA ILE A 625 18.21 0.34 33.86
C ILE A 625 19.05 -0.57 32.96
N PRO A 626 18.54 -1.73 32.50
CA PRO A 626 19.30 -2.63 31.65
C PRO A 626 19.77 -1.91 30.36
N PRO A 627 20.96 -2.30 29.83
CA PRO A 627 21.46 -1.76 28.58
C PRO A 627 20.46 -2.10 27.47
N ALA A 628 19.87 -1.06 26.89
CA ALA A 628 18.98 -1.17 25.76
C ALA A 628 19.61 -0.47 24.56
N PHE A 629 19.31 -0.96 23.37
CA PHE A 629 19.75 -0.35 22.13
C PHE A 629 18.55 0.18 21.36
N ALA A 630 18.78 1.22 20.55
CA ALA A 630 17.84 1.62 19.52
C ALA A 630 18.49 1.47 18.14
N PHE A 631 17.73 1.02 17.16
CA PHE A 631 18.13 1.06 15.75
C PHE A 631 17.25 2.08 15.02
N THR A 632 17.89 3.03 14.35
CA THR A 632 17.20 4.00 13.49
C THR A 632 17.74 4.00 12.07
N SER A 633 16.89 4.28 11.10
CA SER A 633 17.30 4.51 9.71
C SER A 633 16.33 5.52 9.12
N ILE A 634 16.82 6.58 8.48
CA ILE A 634 15.97 7.62 7.88
C ILE A 634 16.58 7.95 6.52
N VAL A 635 15.83 7.73 5.45
CA VAL A 635 16.31 7.95 4.08
C VAL A 635 15.24 8.66 3.24
N PRO A 636 15.51 9.88 2.75
CA PRO A 636 14.75 10.46 1.65
C PRO A 636 15.03 9.66 0.38
N VAL A 637 14.01 9.33 -0.41
CA VAL A 637 14.21 8.67 -1.70
C VAL A 637 14.36 9.70 -2.81
N GLY A 638 15.30 9.44 -3.73
CA GLY A 638 15.79 10.37 -4.74
C GLY A 638 14.71 11.03 -5.58
N THR A 639 14.97 12.30 -5.93
CA THR A 639 14.00 13.26 -6.41
C THR A 639 13.91 13.30 -7.93
N GLU A 640 12.77 12.85 -8.46
CA GLU A 640 12.30 13.25 -9.80
C GLU A 640 10.81 13.63 -9.83
N ASP A 641 10.03 13.38 -8.77
CA ASP A 641 8.56 13.59 -8.78
C ASP A 641 7.99 13.74 -7.35
N GLU A 642 8.39 14.81 -6.64
CA GLU A 642 8.12 15.00 -5.20
C GLU A 642 6.64 15.06 -4.81
N GLU A 643 5.76 15.52 -5.72
CA GLU A 643 4.34 15.70 -5.42
C GLU A 643 3.65 14.36 -5.10
N TYR A 644 4.00 13.30 -5.85
CA TYR A 644 3.43 11.96 -5.69
C TYR A 644 4.37 10.96 -4.99
N ARG A 645 5.70 11.18 -4.98
CA ARG A 645 6.66 10.27 -4.33
C ARG A 645 6.79 10.36 -2.79
N LYS A 646 5.89 11.08 -2.11
CA LYS A 646 5.79 11.14 -0.62
C LYS A 646 5.58 9.77 0.06
N ASP A 647 5.08 8.80 -0.71
CA ASP A 647 4.88 7.40 -0.33
C ASP A 647 6.16 6.53 -0.31
N VAL A 648 7.32 7.03 -0.78
CA VAL A 648 8.57 6.25 -0.88
C VAL A 648 9.58 6.55 0.23
N ASN A 649 9.43 7.67 0.94
CA ASN A 649 10.29 8.03 2.07
C ASN A 649 10.28 6.93 3.13
N ARG A 650 11.46 6.51 3.62
CA ARG A 650 11.59 5.40 4.57
C ARG A 650 12.16 5.88 5.89
N HIS A 651 11.59 5.39 6.98
CA HIS A 651 12.15 5.57 8.32
C HIS A 651 11.92 4.34 9.20
N VAL A 652 12.81 4.14 10.16
CA VAL A 652 12.76 3.09 11.18
C VAL A 652 13.23 3.69 12.50
N SER A 653 12.57 3.34 13.60
CA SER A 653 12.97 3.72 14.96
C SER A 653 12.50 2.63 15.93
N LEU A 654 13.38 1.66 16.19
CA LEU A 654 13.09 0.45 16.95
C LEU A 654 13.94 0.41 18.23
N GLU A 655 13.33 0.00 19.33
CA GLU A 655 14.05 -0.56 20.46
C GLU A 655 14.47 -1.99 20.10
N VAL A 656 15.73 -2.34 20.34
CA VAL A 656 16.29 -3.65 19.99
C VAL A 656 17.15 -4.21 21.12
N GLU A 657 17.17 -5.54 21.21
CA GLU A 657 18.25 -6.27 21.86
C GLU A 657 19.32 -6.60 20.82
N MET A 658 20.59 -6.53 21.23
CA MET A 658 21.73 -6.91 20.42
C MET A 658 22.25 -8.25 20.92
N GLU A 659 22.49 -9.19 20.01
CA GLU A 659 23.09 -10.49 20.34
C GLU A 659 24.53 -10.28 20.83
N VAL A 660 24.79 -10.59 22.10
CA VAL A 660 26.14 -10.53 22.67
C VAL A 660 26.84 -11.84 22.35
N LEU A 661 27.57 -11.87 21.24
CA LEU A 661 28.54 -12.94 20.98
C LEU A 661 29.75 -12.72 21.89
N ASP A 662 30.06 -13.69 22.75
CA ASP A 662 31.14 -13.63 23.76
C ASP A 662 32.55 -13.39 23.18
N LYS A 663 32.69 -13.38 21.85
CA LYS A 663 33.94 -13.10 21.12
C LYS A 663 33.70 -12.33 19.81
N LEU A 664 33.49 -11.02 19.89
CA LEU A 664 33.83 -10.13 18.76
C LEU A 664 35.37 -9.97 18.69
N GLU A 665 36.06 -11.01 18.22
CA GLU A 665 37.51 -10.97 17.96
C GLU A 665 37.85 -10.24 16.63
N SER A 666 36.87 -9.62 15.95
CA SER A 666 37.14 -8.67 14.86
C SER A 666 36.01 -7.64 14.66
N ASP A 667 36.38 -6.43 14.20
CA ASP A 667 35.46 -5.35 13.77
C ASP A 667 34.61 -5.70 12.52
N ALA A 668 34.74 -6.91 11.96
CA ALA A 668 34.04 -7.35 10.76
C ALA A 668 32.68 -8.05 11.01
N CYS A 669 32.32 -8.32 12.27
CA CYS A 669 31.03 -8.98 12.57
C CYS A 669 29.86 -7.99 12.49
N VAL A 670 28.83 -8.34 11.70
CA VAL A 670 27.62 -7.52 11.52
C VAL A 670 26.66 -7.73 12.71
N PRO A 671 26.27 -6.68 13.46
CA PRO A 671 25.42 -6.85 14.65
C PRO A 671 24.06 -7.50 14.33
N ARG A 672 23.66 -8.47 15.15
CA ARG A 672 22.37 -9.16 15.08
C ARG A 672 21.39 -8.53 16.07
N LEU A 673 20.21 -8.14 15.59
CA LEU A 673 19.24 -7.33 16.33
C LEU A 673 17.86 -8.00 16.42
N TYR A 674 17.30 -8.00 17.63
CA TYR A 674 15.98 -8.56 17.95
C TYR A 674 15.02 -7.45 18.40
N ILE A 675 13.82 -7.40 17.81
CA ILE A 675 12.90 -6.25 17.97
C ILE A 675 12.13 -6.30 19.29
N LYS A 676 12.23 -5.23 20.09
CA LYS A 676 11.39 -4.99 21.27
C LYS A 676 10.16 -4.14 20.94
N ASN A 677 10.35 -2.86 20.64
CA ASN A 677 9.28 -1.87 20.55
C ASN A 677 9.55 -0.83 19.45
N TRP A 678 8.56 0.02 19.17
CA TRP A 678 8.74 1.22 18.35
C TRP A 678 9.03 2.43 19.25
N LEU A 679 10.09 3.16 18.95
CA LEU A 679 10.51 4.37 19.67
C LEU A 679 10.17 5.63 18.87
N LEU A 680 9.81 6.71 19.56
CA LEU A 680 9.67 8.05 18.97
C LEU A 680 10.77 8.93 19.55
N GLY A 681 11.45 9.72 18.73
CA GLY A 681 12.61 10.48 19.17
C GLY A 681 13.35 11.23 18.07
N VAL A 682 14.17 12.21 18.46
CA VAL A 682 15.09 12.91 17.55
C VAL A 682 16.46 12.23 17.59
N CYS A 683 17.13 12.18 16.44
CA CYS A 683 18.42 11.51 16.28
C CYS A 683 19.33 12.36 15.38
N PHE A 684 20.35 12.96 15.97
CA PHE A 684 21.28 13.86 15.28
C PHE A 684 22.47 13.07 14.74
N VAL A 685 22.33 12.61 13.50
CA VAL A 685 23.30 11.77 12.77
C VAL A 685 24.22 12.58 11.85
N GLU A 686 24.44 13.86 12.14
CA GLU A 686 25.46 14.66 11.45
C GLU A 686 26.82 13.96 11.53
N GLU A 687 27.47 13.82 10.38
CA GLU A 687 28.79 13.17 10.17
C GLU A 687 28.85 11.65 10.44
N ALA A 688 27.78 11.03 10.95
CA ALA A 688 27.77 9.60 11.29
C ALA A 688 27.41 8.70 10.10
N THR A 689 28.34 7.86 9.66
CA THR A 689 28.08 6.84 8.62
C THR A 689 27.17 5.73 9.14
N PRO A 690 26.07 5.38 8.45
CA PRO A 690 25.22 4.25 8.83
C PRO A 690 25.96 2.92 8.62
N ARG A 691 25.78 1.99 9.55
CA ARG A 691 26.35 0.64 9.56
C ARG A 691 25.33 -0.39 9.09
N ASP A 692 25.83 -1.50 8.60
CA ASP A 692 25.01 -2.68 8.31
C ASP A 692 24.66 -3.41 9.61
N VAL A 693 23.45 -3.95 9.67
CA VAL A 693 22.93 -4.80 10.76
C VAL A 693 22.08 -5.93 10.16
N ILE A 694 21.94 -7.03 10.88
CA ILE A 694 21.06 -8.15 10.51
C ILE A 694 19.93 -8.26 11.53
N PHE A 695 18.70 -8.35 11.05
CA PHE A 695 17.57 -8.82 11.85
C PHE A 695 17.40 -10.32 11.56
N PRO A 696 17.71 -11.23 12.49
CA PRO A 696 17.66 -12.66 12.22
C PRO A 696 16.27 -13.14 11.79
N TRP A 697 16.25 -14.19 10.98
CA TRP A 697 15.00 -14.83 10.57
C TRP A 697 14.18 -15.28 11.79
N PRO A 698 12.85 -15.11 11.77
CA PRO A 698 11.97 -15.86 12.67
C PRO A 698 12.25 -17.35 12.55
N THR A 699 12.27 -18.06 13.68
CA THR A 699 12.70 -19.47 13.76
C THR A 699 11.87 -20.40 12.89
N GLU A 700 10.62 -20.05 12.57
CA GLU A 700 9.75 -20.81 11.70
C GLU A 700 10.02 -20.66 10.18
N LEU A 701 10.95 -19.79 9.76
CA LEU A 701 11.36 -19.65 8.35
C LEU A 701 12.65 -20.43 8.02
N GLN A 702 13.36 -20.88 9.05
CA GLN A 702 14.59 -21.67 8.96
C GLN A 702 14.26 -23.16 8.75
#